data_AF-A0A6A6T5D4-F1
#
_entry.id   AF-A0A6A6T5D4-F1
#
_cell.length_a   1.000
_cell.length_b   1.000
_cell.length_c   1.000
_cell.angle_alpha   90.00
_cell.angle_beta   90.00
_cell.angle_gamma   90.00
#
_symmetry.space_group_name_H-M   'P 1'
#
loop_
_entity.id
_entity.type
_entity.pdbx_description
1 polymer ?
#
loop_
_entity_poly.entity_id
_entity_poly.type
_entity_poly.pdbx_seq_one_letter_code
_entity_poly.pdbx_strand_id
1 'polypeptide(L)'
;MGFFNRRSAPVDANTQNATGAREKHHGHNGIKSHNSRPTFGQWIKAAWLDILTMAAMGAIGLGVYMARPAPSRSFPITFQDNEIVYPEFAYPLRNEIVPIWLAALLAFIIPFVVFLFCQIRVRSFWDVNNATIGLLYALITAAVFQVFVKWLIGGLRPHFLAVCKPNIPTDSRPGNGYRQIMYDRKVCTGDEKEINDSLESMPSGHTTAAFAGFVFLYLYLNAKLKVFANYHPAMWKLIAIYAPILGACLIGGALTIDEYHNWYDILAGAIIGTTMAFSAYRMTYASIWDHRFNHIPLTRHTPFIYGAGPSTFDGFHDATFTRKAGWGTHEGSAWGGAPGDASDGPRGTLAQAAGAASGAAAHGAANGRGTHGGVVGHGDAGRHSIDRRPVGGSRMAPSSSSPTAVMAPPKDQAFQTNMDVDYVIVYRFAKTDKSVAIAKFEKLVEALASVGLQTEVRNGDSHSVLLFARVASDEHLHGEVYRSRVRDWIHGVRAAAPPKETREALEAEPLYEAERLRIIYQLITNPVSEGGAGITPKEGEWENVEALFALHDHAYNKDWIKKWSNSWTLKTEDLDDIRNRLGEKIAFYFAFTQSYFTFLVFPAAFGAAAWLVLGHFSIIYGIASAVWCTIFTEWWKHQEVDLAVRWGTRGVSRIETKRKDFKHEKQITDPVTGEKVLIFSQIERLKRQALQVPFALGAAVLLGALIATCFGIEVFISEVYNGPFKSVLVFLPTVILTTVMPVLTSILTTFATRLTEYENYQTHGAYETALTQKIFIMNFITSYLPIFLTAFVYVPFGNIIVPYLDVFSLTVQPFAEDEKQLRAPKPGTFTINPDRLRKQVFYFTVTAQIVNLGMELVVPILKRRGFAKYKKMQSKRAEKSGGAPPPADVNDSPEDAAFLKRVRQEAELDVYDVTNDIREMVLQFGYLSLFSVVWPLTAVSFVINDWVELRADAIKICVEMQRPTPWRADTIGPWLDSLSFLTWLGSLTTSALVYLFSNDGLGPDGHPSSIKGWALLLAVFFSEHLFFLFRWGVQIAISKLDSPGLQKERRDRFLVRKQYYEENLNLLEKLPRMAEAGDQITRESLEEDARSSTLQTATPERKFWSRQRGWKETVAVGRGYIQHAEVEREPQEKKEL
;
A
#
# COMPACT_ATOMS: atom_id res chain seq x y z
N MET A 1 -30.66 14.98 -41.74
CA MET A 1 -30.68 15.83 -42.95
C MET A 1 -30.50 17.29 -42.53
N GLY A 2 -29.99 18.18 -43.41
CA GLY A 2 -29.85 19.62 -43.08
C GLY A 2 -28.46 20.25 -43.27
N PHE A 3 -27.61 19.74 -44.16
CA PHE A 3 -26.25 20.24 -44.40
C PHE A 3 -26.14 21.30 -45.52
N PHE A 4 -27.01 22.30 -45.56
CA PHE A 4 -26.77 23.52 -46.37
C PHE A 4 -27.54 24.71 -45.83
N ASN A 5 -26.83 25.73 -45.34
CA ASN A 5 -27.31 27.11 -45.44
C ASN A 5 -26.13 28.09 -45.56
N ARG A 6 -26.04 28.78 -46.70
CA ARG A 6 -25.08 29.85 -46.97
C ARG A 6 -25.74 31.18 -46.61
N ARG A 7 -24.99 32.10 -45.98
CA ARG A 7 -25.24 33.55 -46.12
C ARG A 7 -24.06 34.18 -46.87
N SER A 8 -24.34 34.59 -48.11
CA SER A 8 -23.75 35.77 -48.74
C SER A 8 -24.31 37.04 -48.04
N ALA A 9 -23.78 38.25 -48.18
CA ALA A 9 -22.93 38.90 -49.19
C ALA A 9 -22.12 40.05 -48.50
N PRO A 10 -21.46 41.00 -49.20
CA PRO A 10 -21.19 41.12 -50.63
C PRO A 10 -19.69 41.29 -50.99
N VAL A 11 -19.45 41.39 -52.30
CA VAL A 11 -18.21 41.83 -52.94
C VAL A 11 -18.45 43.22 -53.51
N ASP A 12 -17.49 44.13 -53.37
CA ASP A 12 -17.37 45.29 -54.26
C ASP A 12 -16.05 45.18 -55.03
N ALA A 13 -16.09 45.60 -56.30
CA ALA A 13 -14.98 45.54 -57.25
C ALA A 13 -15.03 46.78 -58.16
N ASN A 14 -13.85 47.31 -58.51
CA ASN A 14 -13.51 48.31 -59.56
C ASN A 14 -12.43 49.30 -59.05
N THR A 15 -11.57 49.94 -59.85
CA THR A 15 -11.01 49.67 -61.21
C THR A 15 -9.69 50.45 -61.31
N GLN A 16 -8.92 50.21 -62.38
CA GLN A 16 -7.72 50.99 -62.74
C GLN A 16 -8.03 52.50 -62.92
N ASN A 17 -7.13 53.39 -62.48
CA ASN A 17 -6.55 54.43 -63.32
C ASN A 17 -5.33 55.11 -62.67
N ALA A 18 -4.54 55.82 -63.49
CA ALA A 18 -3.16 56.19 -63.19
C ALA A 18 -2.95 57.67 -62.78
N THR A 19 -1.93 57.90 -61.95
CA THR A 19 -1.01 59.05 -62.05
C THR A 19 0.38 58.60 -61.60
N GLY A 20 1.44 59.10 -62.25
CA GLY A 20 2.81 58.64 -62.01
C GLY A 20 3.59 59.51 -61.03
N ALA A 21 4.42 58.86 -60.21
CA ALA A 21 5.61 59.47 -59.62
C ALA A 21 6.74 58.42 -59.64
N ARG A 22 7.94 58.84 -60.03
CA ARG A 22 9.07 57.97 -60.35
C ARG A 22 10.11 58.04 -59.24
N GLU A 23 10.00 57.22 -58.20
CA GLU A 23 11.09 57.01 -57.24
C GLU A 23 11.82 55.70 -57.49
N LYS A 24 13.11 55.81 -57.79
CA LYS A 24 14.06 54.70 -57.69
C LYS A 24 14.45 54.58 -56.21
N HIS A 25 14.08 53.48 -55.55
CA HIS A 25 14.81 53.03 -54.38
C HIS A 25 15.46 51.66 -54.62
N HIS A 26 16.71 51.54 -54.17
CA HIS A 26 17.54 50.37 -54.39
C HIS A 26 17.01 49.13 -53.66
N GLY A 27 17.35 47.96 -54.20
CA GLY A 27 16.72 46.70 -53.83
C GLY A 27 17.02 46.19 -52.42
N HIS A 28 15.98 45.72 -51.76
CA HIS A 28 16.06 44.58 -50.85
C HIS A 28 15.17 43.45 -51.37
N ASN A 29 15.69 42.23 -51.34
CA ASN A 29 15.01 41.04 -51.84
C ASN A 29 13.78 40.75 -50.99
N GLY A 30 12.60 41.16 -51.47
CA GLY A 30 11.33 40.86 -50.83
C GLY A 30 11.14 39.35 -50.66
N ILE A 31 10.78 38.93 -49.44
CA ILE A 31 10.48 37.55 -49.10
C ILE A 31 9.35 37.07 -50.02
N LYS A 32 9.62 36.06 -50.86
CA LYS A 32 8.60 35.48 -51.73
C LYS A 32 7.48 34.89 -50.88
N SER A 33 6.24 35.28 -51.17
CA SER A 33 5.04 34.78 -50.49
C SER A 33 5.05 33.25 -50.40
N HIS A 34 4.62 32.73 -49.24
CA HIS A 34 4.44 31.29 -48.95
C HIS A 34 3.54 30.56 -49.98
N ASN A 35 2.69 31.31 -50.72
CA ASN A 35 1.85 30.76 -51.79
C ASN A 35 2.56 30.61 -53.14
N SER A 36 3.82 31.04 -53.28
CA SER A 36 4.60 30.89 -54.52
C SER A 36 5.19 29.49 -54.66
N ARG A 37 4.83 28.79 -55.75
CA ARG A 37 5.40 27.48 -56.10
C ARG A 37 6.77 27.68 -56.77
N PRO A 38 7.85 27.01 -56.32
CA PRO A 38 9.13 27.05 -57.00
C PRO A 38 9.06 26.34 -58.35
N THR A 39 9.93 26.70 -59.30
CA THR A 39 10.14 25.85 -60.47
C THR A 39 10.87 24.57 -60.07
N PHE A 40 10.70 23.48 -60.82
CA PHE A 40 11.32 22.18 -60.52
C PHE A 40 12.85 22.28 -60.30
N GLY A 41 13.55 23.05 -61.13
CA GLY A 41 14.99 23.28 -60.97
C GLY A 41 15.36 24.14 -59.74
N GLN A 42 14.48 25.03 -59.27
CA GLN A 42 14.69 25.77 -58.01
C GLN A 42 14.44 24.87 -56.80
N TRP A 43 13.45 23.98 -56.86
CA TRP A 43 13.17 22.99 -55.83
C TRP A 43 14.32 21.98 -55.69
N ILE A 44 14.81 21.41 -56.80
CA ILE A 44 16.00 20.54 -56.78
C ILE A 44 17.20 21.27 -56.17
N LYS A 45 17.47 22.52 -56.55
CA LYS A 45 18.59 23.29 -55.97
C LYS A 45 18.50 23.48 -54.44
N ALA A 46 17.31 23.42 -53.85
CA ALA A 46 17.12 23.48 -52.40
C ALA A 46 17.11 22.10 -51.70
N ALA A 47 16.72 21.04 -52.41
CA ALA A 47 16.48 19.69 -51.85
C ALA A 47 17.49 18.62 -52.26
N TRP A 48 18.35 18.86 -53.26
CA TRP A 48 19.25 17.82 -53.83
C TRP A 48 20.17 17.18 -52.79
N LEU A 49 20.66 17.95 -51.82
CA LEU A 49 21.53 17.45 -50.76
C LEU A 49 20.79 16.45 -49.87
N ASP A 50 19.48 16.62 -49.65
CA ASP A 50 18.67 15.68 -48.87
C ASP A 50 18.36 14.42 -49.64
N ILE A 51 18.03 14.57 -50.93
CA ILE A 51 17.78 13.43 -51.80
C ILE A 51 19.04 12.56 -51.86
N LEU A 52 20.22 13.19 -51.93
CA LEU A 52 21.52 12.51 -51.87
C LEU A 52 21.81 11.89 -50.50
N THR A 53 21.61 12.60 -49.38
CA THR A 53 21.87 12.04 -48.04
C THR A 53 20.88 10.96 -47.65
N MET A 54 19.59 11.11 -47.98
CA MET A 54 18.58 10.06 -47.79
C MET A 54 18.89 8.82 -48.64
N ALA A 55 19.31 8.99 -49.90
CA ALA A 55 19.74 7.86 -50.73
C ALA A 55 21.00 7.17 -50.19
N ALA A 56 21.99 7.94 -49.72
CA ALA A 56 23.20 7.40 -49.10
C ALA A 56 22.90 6.68 -47.78
N MET A 57 22.06 7.25 -46.92
CA MET A 57 21.59 6.61 -45.69
C MET A 57 20.82 5.31 -45.97
N GLY A 58 19.92 5.32 -46.96
CA GLY A 58 19.21 4.13 -47.41
C GLY A 58 20.14 3.03 -47.93
N ALA A 59 21.16 3.40 -48.71
CA ALA A 59 22.18 2.47 -49.20
C ALA A 59 23.05 1.88 -48.06
N ILE A 60 23.43 2.70 -47.07
CA ILE A 60 24.16 2.25 -45.87
C ILE A 60 23.28 1.28 -45.06
N GLY A 61 22.01 1.63 -44.81
CA GLY A 61 21.07 0.77 -44.09
C GLY A 61 20.85 -0.58 -44.80
N LEU A 62 20.70 -0.56 -46.13
CA LEU A 62 20.58 -1.79 -46.93
C LEU A 62 21.86 -2.64 -46.88
N GLY A 63 23.04 -1.99 -46.93
CA GLY A 63 24.32 -2.68 -46.82
C GLY A 63 24.54 -3.38 -45.48
N VAL A 64 24.14 -2.74 -44.37
CA VAL A 64 24.18 -3.36 -43.03
C VAL A 64 23.13 -4.47 -42.91
N TYR A 65 21.92 -4.28 -43.45
CA TYR A 65 20.87 -5.31 -43.45
C TYR A 65 21.24 -6.57 -44.26
N MET A 66 22.08 -6.43 -45.29
CA MET A 66 22.61 -7.58 -46.06
C MET A 66 23.86 -8.22 -45.43
N ALA A 67 24.46 -7.60 -44.41
CA ALA A 67 25.63 -8.15 -43.72
C ALA A 67 25.20 -9.23 -42.71
N ARG A 68 26.05 -10.24 -42.49
CA ARG A 68 25.81 -11.25 -41.44
C ARG A 68 25.82 -10.56 -40.06
N PRO A 69 24.86 -10.82 -39.15
CA PRO A 69 24.81 -10.21 -37.82
C PRO A 69 26.05 -10.54 -37.00
N ALA A 70 26.46 -9.61 -36.13
CA ALA A 70 27.61 -9.79 -35.24
C ALA A 70 27.33 -10.84 -34.15
N PRO A 71 28.05 -11.99 -34.11
CA PRO A 71 27.97 -12.94 -33.00
C PRO A 71 28.83 -12.44 -31.81
N SER A 72 28.61 -12.84 -30.56
CA SER A 72 27.90 -14.03 -30.08
C SER A 72 27.30 -13.81 -28.67
N ARG A 73 25.98 -13.89 -28.54
CA ARG A 73 25.35 -14.20 -27.25
C ARG A 73 25.32 -15.72 -27.08
N SER A 74 25.83 -16.23 -25.95
CA SER A 74 25.56 -17.63 -25.60
C SER A 74 24.11 -17.75 -25.09
N PHE A 75 23.46 -18.88 -25.37
CA PHE A 75 22.12 -19.23 -24.92
C PHE A 75 22.11 -20.63 -24.29
N PRO A 76 21.36 -20.87 -23.21
CA PRO A 76 21.16 -22.21 -22.70
C PRO A 76 20.09 -22.94 -23.52
N ILE A 77 20.16 -24.28 -23.53
CA ILE A 77 19.23 -25.13 -24.27
C ILE A 77 18.39 -25.93 -23.28
N THR A 78 18.99 -26.87 -22.56
CA THR A 78 18.34 -27.67 -21.52
C THR A 78 19.14 -27.67 -20.21
N PHE A 79 18.42 -27.91 -19.11
CA PHE A 79 18.98 -28.29 -17.82
C PHE A 79 19.44 -29.78 -17.83
N GLN A 80 20.05 -30.24 -16.74
CA GLN A 80 20.60 -31.61 -16.63
C GLN A 80 19.53 -32.71 -16.58
N ASP A 81 18.27 -32.34 -16.36
CA ASP A 81 17.06 -33.16 -16.36
C ASP A 81 16.31 -33.14 -17.71
N ASN A 82 16.90 -32.52 -18.74
CA ASN A 82 16.34 -32.27 -20.08
C ASN A 82 15.18 -31.26 -20.15
N GLU A 83 14.87 -30.51 -19.08
CA GLU A 83 13.92 -29.40 -19.19
C GLU A 83 14.52 -28.22 -19.98
N ILE A 84 13.72 -27.56 -20.84
CA ILE A 84 14.16 -26.39 -21.62
C ILE A 84 14.36 -25.20 -20.69
N VAL A 85 15.54 -24.55 -20.74
CA VAL A 85 15.89 -23.49 -19.77
C VAL A 85 15.05 -22.22 -19.95
N TYR A 86 14.75 -21.86 -21.19
CA TYR A 86 13.90 -20.72 -21.54
C TYR A 86 12.82 -21.16 -22.54
N PRO A 87 11.68 -21.70 -22.06
CA PRO A 87 10.55 -22.10 -22.90
C PRO A 87 10.02 -20.96 -23.79
N GLU A 88 10.21 -19.71 -23.38
CA GLU A 88 9.84 -18.51 -24.15
C GLU A 88 10.58 -18.36 -25.48
N PHE A 89 11.70 -19.06 -25.70
CA PHE A 89 12.42 -19.10 -26.99
C PHE A 89 12.17 -20.39 -27.78
N ALA A 90 11.23 -21.24 -27.33
CA ALA A 90 10.92 -22.54 -27.93
C ALA A 90 9.57 -22.57 -28.69
N TYR A 91 8.96 -21.41 -28.97
CA TYR A 91 7.73 -21.37 -29.78
C TYR A 91 7.97 -21.81 -31.23
N PRO A 92 6.96 -22.36 -31.92
CA PRO A 92 7.07 -22.68 -33.34
C PRO A 92 7.17 -21.39 -34.18
N LEU A 93 7.96 -21.43 -35.25
CA LEU A 93 7.97 -20.35 -36.26
C LEU A 93 6.57 -20.19 -36.87
N ARG A 94 6.04 -18.95 -36.84
CA ARG A 94 4.76 -18.56 -37.42
C ARG A 94 4.98 -17.43 -38.43
N ASN A 95 4.03 -17.27 -39.35
CA ASN A 95 4.01 -16.14 -40.29
C ASN A 95 3.52 -14.87 -39.59
N GLU A 96 4.15 -13.73 -39.87
CA GLU A 96 3.72 -12.39 -39.43
C GLU A 96 2.29 -12.08 -39.94
N ILE A 97 1.37 -11.63 -39.07
CA ILE A 97 0.04 -11.14 -39.49
C ILE A 97 0.18 -9.89 -40.37
N VAL A 98 1.11 -9.00 -40.06
CA VAL A 98 1.45 -7.82 -40.86
C VAL A 98 2.90 -7.91 -41.32
N PRO A 99 3.15 -8.31 -42.58
CA PRO A 99 4.50 -8.37 -43.13
C PRO A 99 5.29 -7.07 -42.97
N ILE A 100 6.61 -7.14 -42.71
CA ILE A 100 7.46 -5.94 -42.57
C ILE A 100 7.34 -4.95 -43.73
N TRP A 101 7.29 -5.46 -44.98
CA TRP A 101 7.13 -4.63 -46.17
C TRP A 101 5.78 -3.89 -46.18
N LEU A 102 4.72 -4.53 -45.66
CA LEU A 102 3.39 -3.94 -45.56
C LEU A 102 3.34 -2.91 -44.44
N ALA A 103 3.94 -3.19 -43.28
CA ALA A 103 4.05 -2.23 -42.17
C ALA A 103 4.78 -0.95 -42.61
N ALA A 104 5.92 -1.08 -43.29
CA ALA A 104 6.67 0.05 -43.83
C ALA A 104 5.91 0.81 -44.93
N LEU A 105 5.19 0.09 -45.81
CA LEU A 105 4.37 0.70 -46.86
C LEU A 105 3.20 1.51 -46.29
N LEU A 106 2.49 0.96 -45.29
CA LEU A 106 1.38 1.63 -44.61
C LEU A 106 1.86 2.87 -43.85
N ALA A 107 3.02 2.80 -43.20
CA ALA A 107 3.66 3.91 -42.50
C ALA A 107 4.01 5.10 -43.41
N PHE A 108 4.18 4.89 -44.72
CA PHE A 108 4.33 5.97 -45.71
C PHE A 108 3.01 6.38 -46.37
N ILE A 109 2.25 5.42 -46.90
CA ILE A 109 1.07 5.69 -47.73
C ILE A 109 -0.04 6.38 -46.92
N ILE A 110 -0.35 5.91 -45.71
CA ILE A 110 -1.46 6.46 -44.93
C ILE A 110 -1.21 7.94 -44.59
N PRO A 111 -0.04 8.34 -44.04
CA PRO A 111 0.25 9.76 -43.83
C PRO A 111 0.25 10.57 -45.13
N PHE A 112 0.86 10.05 -46.22
CA PHE A 112 0.91 10.76 -47.50
C PHE A 112 -0.49 11.06 -48.08
N VAL A 113 -1.40 10.09 -48.05
CA VAL A 113 -2.81 10.28 -48.48
C VAL A 113 -3.51 11.32 -47.61
N VAL A 114 -3.27 11.33 -46.30
CA VAL A 114 -3.84 12.35 -45.39
C VAL A 114 -3.26 13.74 -45.67
N PHE A 115 -1.97 13.86 -46.00
CA PHE A 115 -1.36 15.15 -46.40
C PHE A 115 -2.03 15.69 -47.67
N LEU A 116 -2.27 14.84 -48.67
CA LEU A 116 -2.98 15.20 -49.91
C LEU A 116 -4.43 15.63 -49.62
N PHE A 117 -5.14 14.94 -48.73
CA PHE A 117 -6.48 15.34 -48.29
C PHE A 117 -6.47 16.73 -47.61
N CYS A 118 -5.49 17.01 -46.76
CA CYS A 118 -5.33 18.33 -46.16
C CYS A 118 -5.06 19.44 -47.20
N GLN A 119 -4.42 19.14 -48.33
CA GLN A 119 -4.18 20.13 -49.40
C GLN A 119 -5.45 20.63 -50.10
N ILE A 120 -6.59 19.93 -50.00
CA ILE A 120 -7.89 20.43 -50.50
C ILE A 120 -8.20 21.82 -49.90
N ARG A 121 -7.84 22.00 -48.62
CA ARG A 121 -8.03 23.23 -47.83
C ARG A 121 -6.78 24.11 -47.73
N VAL A 122 -5.62 23.51 -47.44
CA VAL A 122 -4.35 24.22 -47.15
C VAL A 122 -3.68 24.78 -48.41
N ARG A 123 -3.77 24.05 -49.54
CA ARG A 123 -3.32 24.48 -50.88
C ARG A 123 -1.88 25.01 -50.98
N SER A 124 -0.97 24.59 -50.10
CA SER A 124 0.43 25.02 -50.09
C SER A 124 1.36 23.92 -50.60
N PHE A 125 2.18 24.24 -51.61
CA PHE A 125 3.24 23.34 -52.08
C PHE A 125 4.28 23.07 -50.97
N TRP A 126 4.67 24.11 -50.22
CA TRP A 126 5.68 23.99 -49.18
C TRP A 126 5.20 23.14 -48.00
N ASP A 127 3.90 23.14 -47.70
CA ASP A 127 3.33 22.25 -46.67
C ASP A 127 3.39 20.77 -47.08
N VAL A 128 2.87 20.41 -48.26
CA VAL A 128 2.91 19.00 -48.70
C VAL A 128 4.33 18.51 -48.95
N ASN A 129 5.22 19.38 -49.45
CA ASN A 129 6.65 19.09 -49.59
C ASN A 129 7.28 18.77 -48.23
N ASN A 130 7.12 19.66 -47.25
CA ASN A 130 7.76 19.50 -45.94
C ASN A 130 7.17 18.35 -45.13
N ALA A 131 5.87 18.10 -45.24
CA ALA A 131 5.23 16.91 -44.66
C ALA A 131 5.81 15.62 -45.27
N THR A 132 5.95 15.55 -46.59
CA THR A 132 6.48 14.37 -47.30
C THR A 132 7.96 14.15 -47.00
N ILE A 133 8.78 15.22 -47.09
CA ILE A 133 10.22 15.16 -46.80
C ILE A 133 10.48 14.85 -45.31
N GLY A 134 9.70 15.43 -44.39
CA GLY A 134 9.79 15.12 -42.96
C GLY A 134 9.39 13.69 -42.62
N LEU A 135 8.36 13.16 -43.27
CA LEU A 135 7.98 11.75 -43.15
C LEU A 135 9.10 10.82 -43.65
N LEU A 136 9.73 11.16 -44.78
CA LEU A 136 10.88 10.41 -45.31
C LEU A 136 12.09 10.48 -44.37
N TYR A 137 12.39 11.64 -43.78
CA TYR A 137 13.41 11.75 -42.73
C TYR A 137 13.10 10.80 -41.57
N ALA A 138 11.89 10.87 -41.00
CA ALA A 138 11.49 10.02 -39.86
C ALA A 138 11.64 8.53 -40.17
N LEU A 139 11.15 8.07 -41.33
CA LEU A 139 11.21 6.67 -41.74
C LEU A 139 12.65 6.21 -42.03
N ILE A 140 13.44 7.00 -42.76
CA ILE A 140 14.80 6.60 -43.17
C ILE A 140 15.76 6.64 -41.98
N THR A 141 15.72 7.68 -41.14
CA THR A 141 16.60 7.72 -39.95
C THR A 141 16.25 6.63 -38.94
N ALA A 142 14.95 6.36 -38.73
CA ALA A 142 14.52 5.28 -37.85
C ALA A 142 14.91 3.90 -38.40
N ALA A 143 14.73 3.66 -39.71
CA ALA A 143 15.10 2.41 -40.37
C ALA A 143 16.62 2.16 -40.32
N VAL A 144 17.44 3.19 -40.57
CA VAL A 144 18.90 3.06 -40.48
C VAL A 144 19.34 2.84 -39.04
N PHE A 145 18.85 3.65 -38.10
CA PHE A 145 19.20 3.52 -36.69
C PHE A 145 18.85 2.14 -36.11
N GLN A 146 17.63 1.64 -36.39
CA GLN A 146 17.22 0.33 -35.90
C GLN A 146 18.01 -0.82 -36.53
N VAL A 147 18.36 -0.76 -37.83
CA VAL A 147 19.23 -1.76 -38.48
C VAL A 147 20.62 -1.80 -37.83
N PHE A 148 21.23 -0.65 -37.51
CA PHE A 148 22.53 -0.65 -36.81
C PHE A 148 22.44 -1.25 -35.41
N VAL A 149 21.40 -0.94 -34.63
CA VAL A 149 21.20 -1.53 -33.29
C VAL A 149 20.95 -3.04 -33.39
N LYS A 150 20.10 -3.46 -34.35
CA LYS A 150 19.74 -4.85 -34.62
C LYS A 150 20.96 -5.70 -35.02
N TRP A 151 21.84 -5.15 -35.86
CA TRP A 151 23.08 -5.79 -36.31
C TRP A 151 24.17 -5.86 -35.22
N LEU A 152 24.29 -4.83 -34.36
CA LEU A 152 25.31 -4.75 -33.30
C LEU A 152 24.95 -5.46 -32.00
N ILE A 153 23.69 -5.39 -31.56
CA ILE A 153 23.26 -5.81 -30.22
C ILE A 153 22.51 -7.14 -30.27
N GLY A 154 21.64 -7.32 -31.26
CA GLY A 154 20.82 -8.53 -31.46
C GLY A 154 19.87 -8.86 -30.29
N GLY A 155 19.13 -9.96 -30.46
CA GLY A 155 18.21 -10.51 -29.45
C GLY A 155 17.56 -11.79 -29.97
N LEU A 156 17.23 -12.73 -29.08
CA LEU A 156 16.58 -13.99 -29.48
C LEU A 156 15.09 -13.77 -29.68
N ARG A 157 14.56 -14.19 -30.84
CA ARG A 157 13.11 -14.23 -31.07
C ARG A 157 12.45 -15.37 -30.30
N PRO A 158 11.13 -15.30 -30.00
CA PRO A 158 10.41 -16.36 -29.28
C PRO A 158 10.45 -17.74 -29.96
N HIS A 159 10.72 -17.79 -31.27
CA HIS A 159 10.86 -19.01 -32.07
C HIS A 159 12.31 -19.44 -32.36
N PHE A 160 13.30 -18.84 -31.68
CA PHE A 160 14.73 -19.06 -31.97
C PHE A 160 15.16 -20.53 -31.85
N LEU A 161 14.78 -21.26 -30.80
CA LEU A 161 15.21 -22.65 -30.61
C LEU A 161 14.60 -23.60 -31.67
N ALA A 162 13.37 -23.34 -32.10
CA ALA A 162 12.69 -24.12 -33.14
C ALA A 162 13.36 -23.97 -34.52
N VAL A 163 13.88 -22.78 -34.82
CA VAL A 163 14.67 -22.50 -36.02
C VAL A 163 16.11 -23.01 -35.89
N CYS A 164 16.76 -22.77 -34.75
CA CYS A 164 18.14 -23.17 -34.48
C CYS A 164 18.34 -24.68 -34.68
N LYS A 165 17.41 -25.53 -34.22
CA LYS A 165 17.55 -27.00 -34.22
C LYS A 165 18.91 -27.42 -33.62
N PRO A 166 19.13 -27.15 -32.32
CA PRO A 166 20.43 -27.36 -31.70
C PRO A 166 20.83 -28.84 -31.70
N ASN A 167 22.04 -29.12 -32.16
CA ASN A 167 22.68 -30.42 -32.08
C ASN A 167 23.93 -30.31 -31.18
N ILE A 168 23.89 -30.98 -30.03
CA ILE A 168 24.98 -31.02 -29.06
C ILE A 168 25.62 -32.42 -29.15
N PRO A 169 26.83 -32.57 -29.73
CA PRO A 169 27.51 -33.86 -29.77
C PRO A 169 27.93 -34.29 -28.37
N THR A 170 27.52 -35.49 -27.95
CA THR A 170 27.64 -36.01 -26.58
C THR A 170 29.06 -35.97 -26.00
N ASP A 171 30.08 -36.05 -26.86
CA ASP A 171 31.48 -36.33 -26.47
C ASP A 171 32.50 -35.20 -26.73
N SER A 172 32.12 -33.98 -27.15
CA SER A 172 33.15 -33.04 -27.66
C SER A 172 33.09 -31.54 -27.32
N ARG A 173 31.99 -30.97 -26.78
CA ARG A 173 31.97 -29.57 -26.34
C ARG A 173 31.11 -29.32 -25.10
N PRO A 174 31.67 -29.21 -23.88
CA PRO A 174 30.95 -28.53 -22.80
C PRO A 174 30.63 -27.08 -23.23
N GLY A 175 29.42 -26.61 -22.92
CA GLY A 175 29.07 -25.21 -23.11
C GLY A 175 29.90 -24.29 -22.21
N ASN A 176 29.83 -22.98 -22.42
CA ASN A 176 30.51 -22.01 -21.56
C ASN A 176 29.64 -21.59 -20.35
N GLY A 177 30.21 -20.76 -19.47
CA GLY A 177 29.51 -20.21 -18.30
C GLY A 177 29.29 -21.19 -17.14
N TYR A 178 28.44 -20.77 -16.19
CA TYR A 178 28.10 -21.55 -14.99
C TYR A 178 27.47 -22.90 -15.38
N ARG A 179 27.96 -23.99 -14.78
CA ARG A 179 27.59 -25.39 -15.11
C ARG A 179 27.72 -25.80 -16.59
N GLN A 180 28.44 -25.02 -17.41
CA GLN A 180 28.71 -25.35 -18.82
C GLN A 180 27.44 -25.52 -19.69
N ILE A 181 26.35 -24.84 -19.35
CA ILE A 181 25.05 -24.99 -20.03
C ILE A 181 24.82 -24.03 -21.21
N MET A 182 25.75 -23.11 -21.47
CA MET A 182 25.56 -22.01 -22.44
C MET A 182 26.26 -22.31 -23.77
N TYR A 183 25.54 -22.26 -24.89
CA TYR A 183 26.06 -22.58 -26.22
C TYR A 183 25.99 -21.37 -27.16
N ASP A 184 26.82 -21.35 -28.21
CA ASP A 184 26.78 -20.32 -29.25
C ASP A 184 26.09 -20.84 -30.53
N ARG A 185 25.91 -19.96 -31.53
CA ARG A 185 25.23 -20.32 -32.80
C ARG A 185 25.83 -21.52 -33.56
N LYS A 186 27.01 -22.03 -33.20
CA LYS A 186 27.65 -23.16 -33.90
C LYS A 186 26.95 -24.50 -33.64
N VAL A 187 26.07 -24.57 -32.64
CA VAL A 187 25.25 -25.78 -32.38
C VAL A 187 23.98 -25.82 -33.24
N CYS A 188 23.58 -24.71 -33.88
CA CYS A 188 22.38 -24.66 -34.70
C CYS A 188 22.59 -25.37 -36.05
N THR A 189 21.60 -26.15 -36.49
CA THR A 189 21.60 -26.94 -37.74
C THR A 189 20.47 -26.57 -38.71
N GLY A 190 19.61 -25.60 -38.37
CA GLY A 190 18.58 -25.06 -39.25
C GLY A 190 19.09 -24.18 -40.40
N ASP A 191 18.18 -23.51 -41.11
CA ASP A 191 18.54 -22.62 -42.23
C ASP A 191 19.33 -21.38 -41.76
N GLU A 192 20.40 -21.04 -42.48
CA GLU A 192 21.30 -19.95 -42.07
C GLU A 192 20.62 -18.58 -42.09
N LYS A 193 19.63 -18.35 -42.99
CA LYS A 193 18.93 -17.07 -43.07
C LYS A 193 17.92 -16.93 -41.93
N GLU A 194 17.12 -17.96 -41.68
CA GLU A 194 16.19 -18.00 -40.54
C GLU A 194 16.93 -17.89 -39.19
N ILE A 195 18.09 -18.54 -39.05
CA ILE A 195 18.96 -18.40 -37.86
C ILE A 195 19.48 -16.97 -37.71
N ASN A 196 19.94 -16.34 -38.79
CA ASN A 196 20.42 -14.95 -38.72
C ASN A 196 19.28 -14.00 -38.32
N ASP A 197 18.12 -14.12 -38.95
CA ASP A 197 16.96 -13.26 -38.68
C ASP A 197 16.42 -13.43 -37.25
N SER A 198 16.40 -14.66 -36.72
CA SER A 198 15.96 -14.95 -35.35
C SER A 198 16.97 -14.57 -34.24
N LEU A 199 18.22 -14.27 -34.59
CA LEU A 199 19.22 -13.62 -33.71
C LEU A 199 19.09 -12.09 -33.67
N GLU A 200 18.25 -11.53 -34.55
CA GLU A 200 18.07 -10.09 -34.75
C GLU A 200 16.70 -9.61 -34.23
N SER A 201 16.28 -10.01 -33.02
CA SER A 201 14.97 -9.58 -32.48
C SER A 201 14.90 -8.11 -32.06
N MET A 202 15.98 -7.58 -31.49
CA MET A 202 15.98 -6.28 -30.81
C MET A 202 16.65 -5.18 -31.66
N PRO A 203 15.97 -4.06 -31.98
CA PRO A 203 14.55 -3.74 -31.80
C PRO A 203 13.66 -4.24 -32.95
N SER A 204 12.34 -4.17 -32.77
CA SER A 204 11.35 -4.52 -33.81
C SER A 204 11.33 -3.49 -34.96
N GLY A 205 11.61 -3.95 -36.18
CA GLY A 205 11.57 -3.13 -37.39
C GLY A 205 10.16 -2.65 -37.76
N HIS A 206 9.15 -3.52 -37.67
CA HIS A 206 7.75 -3.20 -37.97
C HIS A 206 7.24 -2.08 -37.07
N THR A 207 7.50 -2.22 -35.76
CA THR A 207 7.07 -1.25 -34.76
C THR A 207 7.81 0.08 -34.97
N THR A 208 9.11 0.04 -35.27
CA THR A 208 9.90 1.23 -35.59
C THR A 208 9.31 2.01 -36.77
N ALA A 209 9.01 1.32 -37.88
CA ALA A 209 8.42 1.96 -39.07
C ALA A 209 7.02 2.52 -38.79
N ALA A 210 6.15 1.73 -38.13
CA ALA A 210 4.78 2.13 -37.81
C ALA A 210 4.75 3.36 -36.89
N PHE A 211 5.55 3.39 -35.81
CA PHE A 211 5.63 4.56 -34.92
C PHE A 211 6.26 5.76 -35.62
N ALA A 212 7.32 5.59 -36.42
CA ALA A 212 7.92 6.70 -37.17
C ALA A 212 6.90 7.39 -38.10
N GLY A 213 6.13 6.62 -38.88
CA GLY A 213 5.13 7.17 -39.79
C GLY A 213 3.90 7.73 -39.08
N PHE A 214 3.33 7.01 -38.12
CA PHE A 214 2.06 7.37 -37.50
C PHE A 214 2.18 8.40 -36.37
N VAL A 215 3.33 8.49 -35.67
CA VAL A 215 3.60 9.62 -34.75
C VAL A 215 3.83 10.90 -35.54
N PHE A 216 4.52 10.85 -36.69
CA PHE A 216 4.65 12.01 -37.57
C PHE A 216 3.27 12.49 -38.06
N LEU A 217 2.39 11.55 -38.41
CA LEU A 217 1.00 11.86 -38.78
C LEU A 217 0.18 12.45 -37.63
N TYR A 218 0.34 11.94 -36.40
CA TYR A 218 -0.27 12.51 -35.19
C TYR A 218 0.13 13.98 -35.01
N LEU A 219 1.43 14.30 -35.14
CA LEU A 219 1.95 15.66 -35.03
C LEU A 219 1.39 16.58 -36.12
N TYR A 220 1.41 16.12 -37.39
CA TYR A 220 0.83 16.86 -38.51
C TYR A 220 -0.67 17.12 -38.32
N LEU A 221 -1.45 16.12 -37.92
CA LEU A 221 -2.88 16.26 -37.69
C LEU A 221 -3.19 17.19 -36.51
N ASN A 222 -2.44 17.12 -35.41
CA ASN A 222 -2.58 18.08 -34.30
C ASN A 222 -2.35 19.52 -34.79
N ALA A 223 -1.29 19.75 -35.57
CA ALA A 223 -0.96 21.05 -36.11
C ALA A 223 -2.00 21.58 -37.13
N LYS A 224 -2.52 20.74 -38.03
CA LYS A 224 -3.49 21.17 -39.05
C LYS A 224 -4.93 21.24 -38.55
N LEU A 225 -5.34 20.37 -37.62
CA LEU A 225 -6.67 20.43 -36.99
C LEU A 225 -6.72 21.39 -35.80
N LYS A 226 -5.56 21.80 -35.26
CA LYS A 226 -5.40 22.64 -34.07
C LYS A 226 -6.20 22.07 -32.89
N VAL A 227 -5.77 20.89 -32.42
CA VAL A 227 -6.41 20.17 -31.31
C VAL A 227 -5.94 20.75 -29.97
N PHE A 228 -4.63 20.87 -29.76
CA PHE A 228 -4.07 21.50 -28.54
C PHE A 228 -3.84 23.01 -28.70
N ALA A 229 -4.83 23.72 -29.26
CA ALA A 229 -4.76 25.17 -29.42
C ALA A 229 -5.56 25.91 -28.33
N ASN A 230 -5.41 27.23 -28.25
CA ASN A 230 -6.10 28.10 -27.29
C ASN A 230 -7.61 28.31 -27.61
N TYR A 231 -8.34 27.22 -27.86
CA TYR A 231 -9.80 27.16 -27.95
C TYR A 231 -10.25 25.70 -27.80
N HIS A 232 -11.48 25.44 -27.35
CA HIS A 232 -12.00 24.08 -27.18
C HIS A 232 -12.34 23.43 -28.55
N PRO A 233 -11.63 22.37 -29.00
CA PRO A 233 -11.93 21.68 -30.25
C PRO A 233 -13.14 20.75 -30.13
N ALA A 234 -13.67 20.30 -31.27
CA ALA A 234 -14.68 19.24 -31.29
C ALA A 234 -14.03 17.85 -31.12
N MET A 235 -14.66 16.97 -30.33
CA MET A 235 -14.11 15.66 -29.93
C MET A 235 -13.64 14.78 -31.10
N TRP A 236 -14.30 14.84 -32.27
CA TRP A 236 -13.87 14.07 -33.44
C TRP A 236 -12.42 14.37 -33.89
N LYS A 237 -11.92 15.58 -33.63
CA LYS A 237 -10.52 15.95 -33.92
C LYS A 237 -9.54 15.21 -33.01
N LEU A 238 -9.93 14.93 -31.76
CA LEU A 238 -9.16 14.14 -30.81
C LEU A 238 -9.05 12.68 -31.29
N ILE A 239 -10.18 12.11 -31.72
CA ILE A 239 -10.23 10.76 -32.31
C ILE A 239 -9.34 10.70 -33.56
N ALA A 240 -9.40 11.72 -34.43
CA ALA A 240 -8.60 11.78 -35.65
C ALA A 240 -7.08 11.81 -35.39
N ILE A 241 -6.59 12.49 -34.34
CA ILE A 241 -5.15 12.47 -34.02
C ILE A 241 -4.72 11.13 -33.40
N TYR A 242 -5.56 10.48 -32.58
CA TYR A 242 -5.18 9.22 -31.91
C TYR A 242 -5.35 7.96 -32.76
N ALA A 243 -6.16 7.97 -33.82
CA ALA A 243 -6.34 6.80 -34.70
C ALA A 243 -5.02 6.28 -35.33
N PRO A 244 -4.09 7.12 -35.82
CA PRO A 244 -2.74 6.67 -36.20
C PRO A 244 -1.96 5.98 -35.08
N ILE A 245 -2.02 6.50 -33.85
CA ILE A 245 -1.33 5.92 -32.69
C ILE A 245 -1.90 4.54 -32.35
N LEU A 246 -3.23 4.39 -32.38
CA LEU A 246 -3.89 3.09 -32.24
C LEU A 246 -3.42 2.11 -33.32
N GLY A 247 -3.31 2.56 -34.58
CA GLY A 247 -2.77 1.75 -35.68
C GLY A 247 -1.33 1.28 -35.42
N ALA A 248 -0.47 2.14 -34.85
CA ALA A 248 0.91 1.78 -34.52
C ALA A 248 0.97 0.74 -33.40
N CYS A 249 0.16 0.92 -32.35
CA CYS A 249 0.05 -0.04 -31.25
C CYS A 249 -0.51 -1.39 -31.71
N LEU A 250 -1.47 -1.42 -32.64
CA LEU A 250 -2.02 -2.66 -33.19
C LEU A 250 -1.01 -3.42 -34.06
N ILE A 251 -0.23 -2.73 -34.89
CA ILE A 251 0.84 -3.37 -35.67
C ILE A 251 1.93 -3.93 -34.74
N GLY A 252 2.34 -3.19 -33.71
CA GLY A 252 3.31 -3.68 -32.72
C GLY A 252 2.77 -4.86 -31.91
N GLY A 253 1.53 -4.78 -31.42
CA GLY A 253 0.90 -5.81 -30.61
C GLY A 253 0.59 -7.11 -31.37
N ALA A 254 0.37 -7.06 -32.69
CA ALA A 254 0.24 -8.28 -33.50
C ALA A 254 1.46 -9.19 -33.37
N LEU A 255 2.67 -8.61 -33.34
CA LEU A 255 3.93 -9.37 -33.27
C LEU A 255 4.10 -10.19 -31.97
N THR A 256 3.36 -9.87 -30.89
CA THR A 256 3.32 -10.72 -29.68
C THR A 256 2.33 -11.87 -29.81
N ILE A 257 1.23 -11.69 -30.55
CA ILE A 257 0.26 -12.78 -30.82
C ILE A 257 0.90 -13.83 -31.73
N ASP A 258 1.72 -13.37 -32.66
CA ASP A 258 2.43 -14.16 -33.65
C ASP A 258 3.65 -14.89 -33.07
N GLU A 259 4.05 -14.57 -31.83
CA GLU A 259 5.32 -14.99 -31.20
C GLU A 259 6.55 -14.68 -32.09
N TYR A 260 6.50 -13.51 -32.73
CA TYR A 260 7.51 -13.06 -33.68
C TYR A 260 8.53 -12.11 -33.05
N HIS A 261 8.09 -11.28 -32.10
CA HIS A 261 8.94 -10.39 -31.30
C HIS A 261 8.51 -10.40 -29.84
N ASN A 262 9.47 -10.19 -28.94
CA ASN A 262 9.18 -9.98 -27.53
C ASN A 262 8.58 -8.57 -27.32
N TRP A 263 7.80 -8.38 -26.25
CA TRP A 263 7.21 -7.07 -25.91
C TRP A 263 8.25 -5.95 -25.75
N TYR A 264 9.47 -6.26 -25.31
CA TYR A 264 10.56 -5.29 -25.15
C TYR A 264 11.17 -4.86 -26.50
N ASP A 265 11.19 -5.74 -27.50
CA ASP A 265 11.65 -5.43 -28.86
C ASP A 265 10.71 -4.41 -29.53
N ILE A 266 9.41 -4.59 -29.29
CA ILE A 266 8.32 -3.71 -29.74
C ILE A 266 8.44 -2.35 -29.04
N LEU A 267 8.59 -2.33 -27.71
CA LEU A 267 8.75 -1.08 -26.95
C LEU A 267 9.98 -0.28 -27.42
N ALA A 268 11.12 -0.92 -27.64
CA ALA A 268 12.32 -0.25 -28.15
C ALA A 268 12.13 0.31 -29.56
N GLY A 269 11.47 -0.44 -30.45
CA GLY A 269 11.10 0.04 -31.79
C GLY A 269 10.15 1.25 -31.73
N ALA A 270 9.15 1.20 -30.85
CA ALA A 270 8.22 2.31 -30.63
C ALA A 270 8.95 3.58 -30.15
N ILE A 271 9.91 3.46 -29.24
CA ILE A 271 10.75 4.59 -28.77
C ILE A 271 11.56 5.17 -29.93
N ILE A 272 12.30 4.34 -30.68
CA ILE A 272 13.14 4.80 -31.80
C ILE A 272 12.28 5.52 -32.86
N GLY A 273 11.18 4.90 -33.29
CA GLY A 273 10.28 5.49 -34.27
C GLY A 273 9.69 6.82 -33.80
N THR A 274 9.26 6.89 -32.53
CA THR A 274 8.75 8.11 -31.90
C THR A 274 9.82 9.22 -31.90
N THR A 275 11.03 8.95 -31.38
CA THR A 275 12.11 9.95 -31.33
C THR A 275 12.41 10.53 -32.71
N MET A 276 12.56 9.67 -33.73
CA MET A 276 12.84 10.12 -35.10
C MET A 276 11.69 10.91 -35.71
N ALA A 277 10.43 10.55 -35.43
CA ALA A 277 9.27 11.33 -35.85
C ALA A 277 9.25 12.74 -35.25
N PHE A 278 9.50 12.87 -33.94
CA PHE A 278 9.57 14.16 -33.26
C PHE A 278 10.72 15.04 -33.79
N SER A 279 11.92 14.47 -33.97
CA SER A 279 13.07 15.18 -34.55
C SER A 279 12.79 15.63 -35.98
N ALA A 280 12.31 14.73 -36.84
CA ALA A 280 12.01 15.05 -38.24
C ALA A 280 10.89 16.09 -38.40
N TYR A 281 9.84 16.00 -37.57
CA TYR A 281 8.77 17.00 -37.56
C TYR A 281 9.31 18.38 -37.16
N ARG A 282 10.16 18.46 -36.13
CA ARG A 282 10.80 19.73 -35.71
C ARG A 282 11.81 20.27 -36.72
N MET A 283 12.42 19.42 -37.54
CA MET A 283 13.30 19.86 -38.64
C MET A 283 12.52 20.49 -39.81
N THR A 284 11.25 20.11 -40.02
CA THR A 284 10.44 20.59 -41.15
C THR A 284 9.35 21.60 -40.78
N TYR A 285 8.98 21.69 -39.49
CA TYR A 285 8.00 22.62 -38.92
C TYR A 285 8.57 23.44 -37.75
N ALA A 286 8.08 24.69 -37.59
CA ALA A 286 8.67 25.66 -36.67
C ALA A 286 8.53 25.32 -35.17
N SER A 287 7.56 24.48 -34.79
CA SER A 287 7.42 23.95 -33.43
C SER A 287 6.72 22.59 -33.44
N ILE A 288 6.81 21.87 -32.32
CA ILE A 288 6.10 20.61 -32.09
C ILE A 288 4.79 20.93 -31.34
N TRP A 289 4.93 21.55 -30.16
CA TRP A 289 3.83 21.75 -29.21
C TRP A 289 3.21 23.15 -29.27
N ASP A 290 3.97 24.19 -29.64
CA ASP A 290 3.42 25.55 -29.67
C ASP A 290 2.38 25.67 -30.79
N HIS A 291 1.11 25.71 -30.39
CA HIS A 291 -0.04 25.83 -31.28
C HIS A 291 -0.04 27.11 -32.12
N ARG A 292 0.79 28.12 -31.82
CA ARG A 292 0.96 29.31 -32.65
C ARG A 292 1.79 29.02 -33.91
N PHE A 293 2.79 28.13 -33.81
CA PHE A 293 3.80 27.93 -34.85
C PHE A 293 3.91 26.48 -35.39
N ASN A 294 3.31 25.48 -34.72
CA ASN A 294 3.51 24.05 -35.05
C ASN A 294 3.00 23.60 -36.43
N HIS A 295 2.25 24.44 -37.13
CA HIS A 295 1.73 24.19 -38.48
C HIS A 295 2.53 24.90 -39.58
N ILE A 296 3.51 25.74 -39.23
CA ILE A 296 4.29 26.56 -40.15
C ILE A 296 5.47 25.75 -40.70
N PRO A 297 5.54 25.48 -42.02
CA PRO A 297 6.67 24.78 -42.63
C PRO A 297 7.90 25.69 -42.71
N LEU A 298 9.07 25.14 -42.41
CA LEU A 298 10.36 25.84 -42.45
C LEU A 298 10.97 25.87 -43.87
N THR A 299 11.81 26.86 -44.17
CA THR A 299 12.55 26.96 -45.44
C THR A 299 14.05 27.02 -45.19
N ARG A 300 14.83 26.36 -46.05
CA ARG A 300 16.23 25.97 -45.77
C ARG A 300 17.27 27.10 -45.69
N HIS A 301 16.91 28.30 -46.08
CA HIS A 301 17.81 29.45 -46.15
C HIS A 301 17.24 30.69 -45.46
N THR A 302 16.14 30.54 -44.73
CA THR A 302 15.47 31.63 -44.00
C THR A 302 15.20 31.17 -42.56
N PRO A 303 15.88 31.74 -41.54
CA PRO A 303 15.58 31.41 -40.16
C PRO A 303 14.15 31.86 -39.81
N PHE A 304 13.42 31.02 -39.07
CA PHE A 304 12.11 31.40 -38.54
C PHE A 304 12.30 32.30 -37.31
N ILE A 305 11.73 33.51 -37.35
CA ILE A 305 11.86 34.50 -36.29
C ILE A 305 10.63 34.41 -35.39
N TYR A 306 10.82 33.87 -34.19
CA TYR A 306 9.81 33.88 -33.13
C TYR A 306 9.58 35.31 -32.63
N GLY A 307 8.31 35.71 -32.43
CA GLY A 307 7.94 36.99 -31.81
C GLY A 307 7.95 38.22 -32.71
N ALA A 308 8.04 38.08 -34.04
CA ALA A 308 7.78 39.19 -34.96
C ALA A 308 6.30 39.65 -34.87
N GLY A 309 5.97 40.85 -35.34
CA GLY A 309 4.62 41.43 -35.18
C GLY A 309 3.53 40.71 -36.00
N PRO A 310 2.23 40.97 -35.73
CA PRO A 310 1.13 40.42 -36.53
C PRO A 310 1.26 40.70 -38.04
N SER A 311 1.80 41.87 -38.40
CA SER A 311 2.06 42.30 -39.78
C SER A 311 3.13 41.49 -40.53
N THR A 312 3.98 40.72 -39.84
CA THR A 312 4.97 39.82 -40.45
C THR A 312 4.46 38.38 -40.64
N PHE A 313 3.29 38.03 -40.09
CA PHE A 313 2.72 36.68 -40.16
C PHE A 313 1.48 36.57 -41.07
N ASP A 314 1.13 37.65 -41.75
CA ASP A 314 -0.03 37.71 -42.63
C ASP A 314 0.05 36.63 -43.74
N GLY A 315 -1.00 35.81 -43.84
CA GLY A 315 -1.07 34.63 -44.71
C GLY A 315 -0.70 33.28 -44.09
N PHE A 316 -0.07 33.18 -42.91
CA PHE A 316 0.21 31.88 -42.26
C PHE A 316 -0.95 31.32 -41.42
N HIS A 317 -1.97 32.13 -41.13
CA HIS A 317 -3.17 31.69 -40.41
C HIS A 317 -4.01 30.68 -41.20
N ASP A 318 -4.01 30.77 -42.54
CA ASP A 318 -4.72 29.85 -43.44
C ASP A 318 -3.96 28.54 -43.72
N ALA A 319 -2.72 28.38 -43.24
CA ALA A 319 -1.92 27.16 -43.41
C ALA A 319 -2.38 25.98 -42.51
N THR A 320 -3.67 25.96 -42.14
CA THR A 320 -4.33 24.97 -41.28
C THR A 320 -5.60 24.43 -41.97
N PHE A 321 -6.07 23.25 -41.57
CA PHE A 321 -7.29 22.67 -42.12
C PHE A 321 -8.56 23.28 -41.49
N THR A 322 -8.46 23.77 -40.26
CA THR A 322 -9.59 24.34 -39.51
C THR A 322 -9.73 25.86 -39.73
N ARG A 323 -10.95 26.40 -39.60
CA ARG A 323 -11.19 27.86 -39.67
C ARG A 323 -11.11 28.57 -38.32
N LYS A 324 -11.19 27.83 -37.22
CA LYS A 324 -11.01 28.33 -35.84
C LYS A 324 -9.71 27.76 -35.32
N ALA A 325 -8.74 28.62 -35.02
CA ALA A 325 -7.40 28.21 -34.58
C ALA A 325 -6.87 28.98 -33.35
N GLY A 326 -7.74 29.75 -32.67
CA GLY A 326 -7.42 30.34 -31.35
C GLY A 326 -6.36 31.45 -31.39
N TRP A 327 -6.27 32.23 -32.48
CA TRP A 327 -5.15 33.13 -32.77
C TRP A 327 -4.91 34.29 -31.78
N GLY A 328 -5.81 34.56 -30.83
CA GLY A 328 -5.59 35.52 -29.74
C GLY A 328 -5.20 36.93 -30.20
N THR A 329 -6.17 37.69 -30.73
CA THR A 329 -5.93 39.09 -31.15
C THR A 329 -5.78 40.01 -29.93
N HIS A 330 -4.54 40.28 -29.52
CA HIS A 330 -4.19 41.48 -28.77
C HIS A 330 -2.84 42.03 -29.22
N GLU A 331 -2.83 43.31 -29.58
CA GLU A 331 -1.63 44.06 -29.90
C GLU A 331 -0.77 44.24 -28.64
N GLY A 332 0.56 44.16 -28.78
CA GLY A 332 1.50 44.60 -27.74
C GLY A 332 2.07 43.57 -26.77
N SER A 333 1.75 42.28 -26.87
CA SER A 333 2.39 41.24 -26.03
C SER A 333 3.64 40.63 -26.68
N ALA A 334 4.72 40.51 -25.90
CA ALA A 334 5.92 39.78 -26.32
C ALA A 334 5.63 38.27 -26.24
N TRP A 335 5.82 37.56 -27.36
CA TRP A 335 5.50 36.14 -27.48
C TRP A 335 6.57 35.26 -26.83
N GLY A 336 6.43 34.96 -25.53
CA GLY A 336 7.24 33.94 -24.85
C GLY A 336 6.95 32.52 -25.36
N GLY A 337 7.97 31.67 -25.43
CA GLY A 337 7.92 30.29 -25.95
C GLY A 337 7.17 29.28 -25.08
N ALA A 338 6.99 28.07 -25.60
CA ALA A 338 6.54 26.93 -24.81
C ALA A 338 7.76 26.17 -24.23
N PRO A 339 7.69 25.63 -23.00
CA PRO A 339 8.80 24.88 -22.41
C PRO A 339 9.25 23.73 -23.31
N GLY A 340 10.55 23.71 -23.65
CA GLY A 340 11.13 22.72 -24.56
C GLY A 340 11.11 23.08 -26.05
N ASP A 341 10.66 24.29 -26.43
CA ASP A 341 10.98 24.87 -27.75
C ASP A 341 12.21 25.80 -27.68
N ALA A 342 12.79 26.10 -28.84
CA ALA A 342 14.04 26.87 -28.95
C ALA A 342 13.86 28.40 -28.79
N SER A 343 12.68 28.87 -28.35
CA SER A 343 12.42 30.29 -28.11
C SER A 343 12.49 30.71 -26.64
N ASP A 344 12.79 29.79 -25.72
CA ASP A 344 13.12 30.10 -24.34
C ASP A 344 14.63 30.43 -24.17
N GLY A 345 14.97 31.68 -24.46
CA GLY A 345 16.33 32.22 -24.32
C GLY A 345 16.33 33.55 -23.56
N PRO A 346 17.18 33.75 -22.55
CA PRO A 346 17.08 34.91 -21.66
C PRO A 346 17.54 36.19 -22.36
N ARG A 347 16.61 37.06 -22.73
CA ARG A 347 16.89 38.46 -23.07
C ARG A 347 16.46 39.37 -21.93
N GLY A 348 17.43 39.67 -21.08
CA GLY A 348 17.31 40.66 -20.02
C GLY A 348 17.05 42.07 -20.57
N THR A 349 16.39 42.87 -19.74
CA THR A 349 16.15 44.29 -19.95
C THR A 349 17.45 45.07 -20.11
N LEU A 350 17.56 45.88 -21.15
CA LEU A 350 18.54 46.98 -21.21
C LEU A 350 17.96 48.14 -22.03
N ALA A 351 17.11 48.91 -21.37
CA ALA A 351 16.84 50.28 -21.79
C ALA A 351 18.11 51.12 -21.53
N GLN A 352 18.38 52.04 -22.46
CA GLN A 352 19.62 52.78 -22.54
C GLN A 352 19.60 54.01 -21.61
N ALA A 353 20.44 54.03 -20.58
CA ALA A 353 20.76 55.21 -19.78
C ALA A 353 22.24 55.17 -19.36
N ALA A 354 22.91 56.32 -19.34
CA ALA A 354 24.37 56.42 -19.34
C ALA A 354 24.95 56.89 -18.00
N GLY A 355 26.25 56.60 -17.78
CA GLY A 355 27.13 57.48 -16.99
C GLY A 355 28.02 56.84 -15.92
N ALA A 356 29.33 56.76 -16.22
CA ALA A 356 30.49 56.74 -15.30
C ALA A 356 30.63 55.57 -14.26
N ALA A 357 31.81 55.26 -13.69
CA ALA A 357 33.21 55.30 -14.16
C ALA A 357 34.10 54.57 -13.12
N SER A 358 35.15 53.84 -13.54
CA SER A 358 36.27 53.27 -12.73
C SER A 358 35.93 52.29 -11.58
N GLY A 359 36.77 51.31 -11.17
CA GLY A 359 38.09 50.83 -11.62
C GLY A 359 38.68 49.79 -10.62
N ALA A 360 39.83 49.16 -10.94
CA ALA A 360 40.61 48.17 -10.12
C ALA A 360 39.93 46.78 -9.87
N ALA A 361 40.52 45.62 -10.19
CA ALA A 361 41.73 44.94 -9.65
C ALA A 361 41.53 44.39 -8.20
N ALA A 362 42.00 43.20 -7.78
CA ALA A 362 43.06 42.34 -8.31
C ALA A 362 42.91 40.81 -7.97
N HIS A 363 43.95 40.04 -8.25
CA HIS A 363 44.12 38.58 -8.07
C HIS A 363 43.96 38.02 -6.64
N GLY A 364 43.72 36.69 -6.55
CA GLY A 364 44.05 35.87 -5.39
C GLY A 364 43.84 34.37 -5.65
N ALA A 365 44.90 33.55 -5.51
CA ALA A 365 44.84 32.10 -5.73
C ALA A 365 45.60 31.33 -4.62
N ALA A 366 45.43 30.00 -4.61
CA ALA A 366 46.31 28.94 -4.06
C ALA A 366 45.81 28.13 -2.83
N ASN A 367 45.64 26.82 -3.10
CA ASN A 367 46.09 25.62 -2.38
C ASN A 367 46.49 25.67 -0.89
N GLY A 368 46.07 24.62 -0.16
CA GLY A 368 46.74 24.13 1.06
C GLY A 368 46.36 22.69 1.42
N ARG A 369 47.27 21.73 1.21
CA ARG A 369 47.22 20.35 1.78
C ARG A 369 48.10 20.29 3.03
N GLY A 370 47.76 19.46 4.01
CA GLY A 370 48.64 19.15 5.15
C GLY A 370 48.20 17.91 5.93
N THR A 371 49.12 16.98 6.15
CA THR A 371 48.95 15.72 6.92
C THR A 371 50.17 15.48 7.83
N HIS A 372 50.12 14.45 8.68
CA HIS A 372 51.03 14.11 9.81
C HIS A 372 50.73 14.89 11.12
N GLY A 373 50.85 14.34 12.33
CA GLY A 373 51.18 12.97 12.78
C GLY A 373 52.34 12.95 13.80
N GLY A 374 52.17 12.36 14.99
CA GLY A 374 53.27 12.20 15.97
C GLY A 374 52.86 12.02 17.44
N VAL A 375 53.32 10.92 18.05
CA VAL A 375 52.96 10.30 19.35
C VAL A 375 53.84 10.78 20.53
N VAL A 376 53.55 10.30 21.76
CA VAL A 376 54.37 10.18 23.02
C VAL A 376 54.04 11.21 24.13
N GLY A 377 53.83 10.85 25.41
CA GLY A 377 53.71 9.54 26.10
C GLY A 377 53.75 9.62 27.65
N HIS A 378 53.34 8.54 28.34
CA HIS A 378 53.35 8.27 29.83
C HIS A 378 52.49 9.20 30.74
N GLY A 379 51.95 8.78 31.91
CA GLY A 379 51.97 7.50 32.66
C GLY A 379 52.05 7.78 34.19
N ASP A 380 51.55 6.96 35.14
CA ASP A 380 50.71 5.74 35.15
C ASP A 380 50.16 5.51 36.60
N ALA A 381 49.15 4.62 36.78
CA ALA A 381 48.85 3.73 37.95
C ALA A 381 47.34 3.64 38.33
N GLY A 382 46.75 2.48 38.63
CA GLY A 382 47.23 1.11 38.44
C GLY A 382 46.41 0.03 39.19
N ARG A 383 46.09 -1.09 38.50
CA ARG A 383 45.90 -2.50 38.99
C ARG A 383 44.72 -2.79 39.96
N HIS A 384 44.16 -4.00 40.11
CA HIS A 384 44.09 -5.33 39.44
C HIS A 384 43.00 -6.14 40.24
N SER A 385 42.46 -7.33 39.92
CA SER A 385 42.46 -8.24 38.76
C SER A 385 41.28 -9.25 38.91
N ILE A 386 41.04 -10.06 37.87
CA ILE A 386 39.97 -11.07 37.70
C ILE A 386 40.36 -12.44 38.33
N ASP A 387 39.42 -13.25 38.85
CA ASP A 387 39.13 -14.63 38.34
C ASP A 387 37.92 -15.40 39.00
N ARG A 388 37.73 -16.69 38.63
CA ARG A 388 36.44 -17.41 38.43
C ARG A 388 35.98 -18.47 39.48
N ARG A 389 34.64 -18.68 39.55
CA ARG A 389 33.88 -19.97 39.76
C ARG A 389 34.06 -20.74 41.11
N PRO A 390 33.33 -21.85 41.43
CA PRO A 390 32.04 -22.42 40.95
C PRO A 390 31.02 -22.91 42.05
N VAL A 391 29.80 -23.29 41.61
CA VAL A 391 28.84 -24.37 42.04
C VAL A 391 28.87 -24.99 43.48
N GLY A 392 27.69 -25.06 44.12
CA GLY A 392 27.21 -26.30 44.78
C GLY A 392 26.55 -26.19 46.18
N GLY A 393 25.52 -27.02 46.47
CA GLY A 393 25.18 -27.45 47.84
C GLY A 393 23.73 -27.29 48.32
N SER A 394 22.96 -28.40 48.34
CA SER A 394 21.64 -28.54 48.98
C SER A 394 21.70 -28.97 50.46
N ARG A 395 20.72 -28.59 51.31
CA ARG A 395 20.37 -29.34 52.54
C ARG A 395 18.96 -29.03 53.08
N MET A 396 18.37 -29.98 53.83
CA MET A 396 17.00 -30.01 54.33
C MET A 396 16.88 -29.76 55.87
N ALA A 397 15.67 -29.37 56.30
CA ALA A 397 15.02 -29.68 57.59
C ALA A 397 15.59 -29.04 58.89
N PRO A 398 14.85 -29.00 60.03
CA PRO A 398 13.55 -29.64 60.34
C PRO A 398 12.45 -28.72 60.96
N SER A 399 11.35 -29.36 61.36
CA SER A 399 10.09 -28.83 61.93
C SER A 399 10.10 -28.51 63.43
N SER A 400 9.20 -27.61 63.87
CA SER A 400 8.68 -27.60 65.27
C SER A 400 7.25 -27.07 65.37
N SER A 401 6.39 -27.83 66.07
CA SER A 401 5.06 -27.45 66.59
C SER A 401 5.17 -26.42 67.74
N SER A 402 4.15 -25.73 68.28
CA SER A 402 2.68 -25.89 68.32
C SER A 402 1.98 -24.50 68.54
N PRO A 403 0.87 -24.32 69.31
CA PRO A 403 -0.48 -24.10 68.77
C PRO A 403 -1.09 -22.70 69.06
N THR A 404 -2.38 -22.55 68.76
CA THR A 404 -3.33 -21.47 69.15
C THR A 404 -3.18 -20.08 68.49
N ALA A 405 -4.11 -19.78 67.58
CA ALA A 405 -5.11 -18.70 67.71
C ALA A 405 -5.93 -18.59 66.42
N VAL A 406 -7.26 -18.60 66.51
CA VAL A 406 -8.12 -18.24 65.36
C VAL A 406 -8.10 -16.71 65.25
N MET A 407 -7.12 -16.18 64.53
CA MET A 407 -7.12 -14.79 64.10
C MET A 407 -7.92 -14.67 62.81
N ALA A 408 -8.84 -13.70 62.75
CA ALA A 408 -9.47 -13.30 61.49
C ALA A 408 -8.38 -12.91 60.46
N PRO A 409 -8.55 -13.28 59.17
CA PRO A 409 -7.49 -13.07 58.18
C PRO A 409 -7.16 -11.58 58.04
N PRO A 410 -5.87 -11.21 57.89
CA PRO A 410 -5.47 -9.83 57.68
C PRO A 410 -6.04 -9.30 56.36
N LYS A 411 -6.47 -8.03 56.37
CA LYS A 411 -7.15 -7.36 55.23
C LYS A 411 -6.36 -7.38 53.90
N ASP A 412 -5.07 -7.68 53.93
CA ASP A 412 -4.20 -7.69 52.77
C ASP A 412 -4.22 -9.01 51.99
N GLN A 413 -4.65 -10.13 52.58
CA GLN A 413 -4.56 -11.45 51.94
C GLN A 413 -5.51 -11.56 50.72
N ALA A 414 -6.68 -10.92 50.79
CA ALA A 414 -7.65 -10.83 49.69
C ALA A 414 -7.21 -9.92 48.51
N PHE A 415 -6.06 -9.26 48.60
CA PHE A 415 -5.42 -8.56 47.48
C PHE A 415 -4.27 -9.36 46.83
N GLN A 416 -3.92 -10.53 47.39
CA GLN A 416 -2.78 -11.34 46.93
C GLN A 416 -3.18 -12.54 46.07
N THR A 417 -4.44 -12.99 46.10
CA THR A 417 -4.91 -14.15 45.33
C THR A 417 -6.27 -13.91 44.65
N ASN A 418 -6.54 -14.74 43.63
CA ASN A 418 -7.82 -14.80 42.91
C ASN A 418 -8.60 -16.10 43.21
N MET A 419 -8.24 -16.83 44.28
CA MET A 419 -8.82 -18.13 44.64
C MET A 419 -8.85 -19.17 43.50
N ASP A 420 -7.88 -19.07 42.57
CA ASP A 420 -7.79 -19.90 41.35
C ASP A 420 -9.10 -19.92 40.51
N VAL A 421 -9.75 -18.75 40.44
CA VAL A 421 -10.86 -18.44 39.54
C VAL A 421 -10.32 -17.96 38.20
N ASP A 422 -10.73 -18.63 37.12
CA ASP A 422 -10.38 -18.24 35.75
C ASP A 422 -11.36 -17.17 35.21
N TYR A 423 -12.67 -17.39 35.36
CA TYR A 423 -13.72 -16.49 34.85
C TYR A 423 -14.87 -16.26 35.84
N VAL A 424 -15.51 -15.11 35.74
CA VAL A 424 -16.75 -14.76 36.44
C VAL A 424 -17.86 -14.47 35.42
N ILE A 425 -18.99 -15.14 35.63
CA ILE A 425 -20.22 -15.00 34.85
C ILE A 425 -21.24 -14.27 35.72
N VAL A 426 -21.73 -13.11 35.23
CA VAL A 426 -22.75 -12.32 35.90
C VAL A 426 -24.11 -12.72 35.34
N TYR A 427 -24.93 -13.39 36.15
CA TYR A 427 -26.28 -13.81 35.76
C TYR A 427 -27.31 -12.86 36.37
N ARG A 428 -27.97 -12.03 35.55
CA ARG A 428 -28.97 -11.05 35.99
C ARG A 428 -30.39 -11.51 35.66
N PHE A 429 -31.24 -11.53 36.68
CA PHE A 429 -32.63 -12.01 36.59
C PHE A 429 -33.66 -10.90 36.88
N ALA A 430 -33.24 -9.64 36.93
CA ALA A 430 -34.08 -8.48 37.29
C ALA A 430 -35.35 -8.26 36.43
N LYS A 431 -35.39 -8.82 35.20
CA LYS A 431 -36.51 -8.69 34.25
C LYS A 431 -37.23 -10.01 33.96
N THR A 432 -36.85 -11.10 34.63
CA THR A 432 -37.27 -12.46 34.31
C THR A 432 -38.02 -13.06 35.50
N ASP A 433 -39.07 -13.84 35.24
CA ASP A 433 -39.74 -14.55 36.33
C ASP A 433 -38.76 -15.50 37.05
N LYS A 434 -38.91 -15.65 38.36
CA LYS A 434 -37.99 -16.45 39.18
C LYS A 434 -37.92 -17.91 38.75
N SER A 435 -39.04 -18.52 38.35
CA SER A 435 -39.05 -19.92 37.91
C SER A 435 -38.27 -20.13 36.61
N VAL A 436 -38.48 -19.24 35.63
CA VAL A 436 -37.76 -19.23 34.35
C VAL A 436 -36.28 -18.91 34.56
N ALA A 437 -35.97 -17.96 35.45
CA ALA A 437 -34.61 -17.60 35.78
C ALA A 437 -33.83 -18.72 36.46
N ILE A 438 -34.48 -19.53 37.32
CA ILE A 438 -33.89 -20.72 37.93
C ILE A 438 -33.64 -21.80 36.86
N ALA A 439 -34.63 -22.16 36.06
CA ALA A 439 -34.48 -23.20 35.03
C ALA A 439 -33.37 -22.88 34.00
N LYS A 440 -33.28 -21.61 33.57
CA LYS A 440 -32.17 -21.14 32.71
C LYS A 440 -30.81 -21.14 33.42
N PHE A 441 -30.77 -20.89 34.73
CA PHE A 441 -29.53 -20.92 35.52
C PHE A 441 -29.04 -22.36 35.74
N GLU A 442 -29.95 -23.31 36.01
CA GLU A 442 -29.63 -24.74 36.05
C GLU A 442 -29.02 -25.20 34.71
N LYS A 443 -29.63 -24.82 33.57
CA LYS A 443 -29.10 -25.10 32.24
C LYS A 443 -27.73 -24.45 31.98
N LEU A 444 -27.48 -23.26 32.52
CA LEU A 444 -26.17 -22.59 32.42
C LEU A 444 -25.08 -23.38 33.14
N VAL A 445 -25.36 -23.85 34.36
CA VAL A 445 -24.43 -24.66 35.16
C VAL A 445 -24.21 -26.03 34.52
N GLU A 446 -25.26 -26.68 34.01
CA GLU A 446 -25.16 -27.95 33.27
C GLU A 446 -24.29 -27.80 32.01
N ALA A 447 -24.48 -26.74 31.23
CA ALA A 447 -23.68 -26.48 30.04
C ALA A 447 -22.19 -26.27 30.36
N LEU A 448 -21.86 -25.54 31.44
CA LEU A 448 -20.48 -25.34 31.89
C LEU A 448 -19.85 -26.64 32.42
N ALA A 449 -20.60 -27.44 33.18
CA ALA A 449 -20.14 -28.74 33.65
C ALA A 449 -19.86 -29.71 32.48
N SER A 450 -20.66 -29.65 31.41
CA SER A 450 -20.51 -30.52 30.23
C SER A 450 -19.18 -30.34 29.47
N VAL A 451 -18.54 -29.17 29.61
CA VAL A 451 -17.23 -28.86 29.00
C VAL A 451 -16.05 -28.99 29.97
N GLY A 452 -16.27 -29.53 31.17
CA GLY A 452 -15.22 -29.77 32.17
C GLY A 452 -14.85 -28.55 33.02
N LEU A 453 -15.74 -27.56 33.13
CA LEU A 453 -15.58 -26.42 34.04
C LEU A 453 -16.28 -26.71 35.37
N GLN A 454 -15.55 -26.54 36.46
CA GLN A 454 -16.11 -26.55 37.81
C GLN A 454 -16.61 -25.14 38.14
N THR A 455 -17.81 -25.06 38.70
CA THR A 455 -18.47 -23.78 39.01
C THR A 455 -18.78 -23.61 40.49
N GLU A 456 -18.66 -22.39 40.99
CA GLU A 456 -19.09 -21.99 42.33
C GLU A 456 -20.00 -20.75 42.29
N VAL A 457 -20.93 -20.63 43.24
CA VAL A 457 -21.95 -19.57 43.25
C VAL A 457 -21.81 -18.70 44.49
N ARG A 458 -21.91 -17.37 44.31
CA ARG A 458 -22.08 -16.39 45.39
C ARG A 458 -23.07 -15.29 45.00
N ASN A 459 -23.51 -14.54 46.02
CA ASN A 459 -24.45 -13.44 45.87
C ASN A 459 -23.82 -12.24 45.13
N GLY A 460 -24.50 -11.70 44.13
CA GLY A 460 -24.06 -10.51 43.38
C GLY A 460 -24.58 -9.22 44.02
N ASP A 461 -25.41 -8.49 43.28
CA ASP A 461 -26.32 -7.46 43.81
C ASP A 461 -27.73 -8.07 43.97
N SER A 462 -28.71 -7.30 44.46
CA SER A 462 -30.08 -7.75 44.80
C SER A 462 -30.87 -8.52 43.70
N HIS A 463 -30.41 -8.49 42.45
CA HIS A 463 -31.01 -9.18 41.30
C HIS A 463 -29.97 -9.86 40.37
N SER A 464 -28.77 -10.17 40.89
CA SER A 464 -27.74 -10.89 40.14
C SER A 464 -27.04 -11.97 40.98
N VAL A 465 -26.62 -13.03 40.30
CA VAL A 465 -25.81 -14.11 40.84
C VAL A 465 -24.42 -14.02 40.21
N LEU A 466 -23.37 -14.21 41.01
CA LEU A 466 -22.00 -14.36 40.52
C LEU A 466 -21.68 -15.85 40.47
N LEU A 467 -21.43 -16.34 39.25
CA LEU A 467 -21.03 -17.71 38.97
C LEU A 467 -19.54 -17.70 38.59
N PHE A 468 -18.73 -18.27 39.46
CA PHE A 468 -17.29 -18.41 39.30
C PHE A 468 -17.01 -19.70 38.53
N ALA A 469 -16.11 -19.66 37.55
CA ALA A 469 -15.72 -20.81 36.75
C ALA A 469 -14.20 -21.00 36.78
N ARG A 470 -13.78 -22.25 36.93
CA ARG A 470 -12.39 -22.74 36.84
C ARG A 470 -12.36 -24.07 36.09
N VAL A 471 -11.22 -24.48 35.55
CA VAL A 471 -11.12 -25.84 34.98
C VAL A 471 -11.14 -26.89 36.10
N ALA A 472 -11.89 -27.97 35.91
CA ALA A 472 -12.01 -29.05 36.90
C ALA A 472 -10.74 -29.93 36.99
N SER A 473 -9.98 -30.07 35.90
CA SER A 473 -8.73 -30.84 35.84
C SER A 473 -7.71 -30.15 34.92
N ASP A 474 -6.48 -29.99 35.39
CA ASP A 474 -5.38 -29.46 34.56
C ASP A 474 -5.02 -30.41 33.41
N GLU A 475 -5.24 -31.73 33.53
CA GLU A 475 -5.04 -32.67 32.42
C GLU A 475 -6.00 -32.40 31.25
N HIS A 476 -7.26 -32.02 31.55
CA HIS A 476 -8.24 -31.61 30.55
C HIS A 476 -7.82 -30.31 29.87
N LEU A 477 -7.36 -29.32 30.65
CA LEU A 477 -6.81 -28.07 30.11
C LEU A 477 -5.60 -28.32 29.21
N HIS A 478 -4.66 -29.17 29.63
CA HIS A 478 -3.48 -29.54 28.86
C HIS A 478 -3.85 -30.23 27.54
N GLY A 479 -4.88 -31.09 27.55
CA GLY A 479 -5.44 -31.70 26.34
C GLY A 479 -6.01 -30.67 25.36
N GLU A 480 -6.82 -29.73 25.84
CA GLU A 480 -7.41 -28.67 25.00
C GLU A 480 -6.38 -27.63 24.52
N VAL A 481 -5.37 -27.30 25.33
CA VAL A 481 -4.21 -26.48 24.90
C VAL A 481 -3.45 -27.17 23.76
N TYR A 482 -3.13 -28.46 23.92
CA TYR A 482 -2.46 -29.24 22.86
C TYR A 482 -3.30 -29.30 21.59
N ARG A 483 -4.60 -29.59 21.69
CA ARG A 483 -5.56 -29.57 20.57
C ARG A 483 -5.59 -28.21 19.86
N SER A 484 -5.58 -27.11 20.61
CA SER A 484 -5.53 -25.75 20.05
C SER A 484 -4.21 -25.46 19.32
N ARG A 485 -3.07 -25.84 19.92
CA ARG A 485 -1.73 -25.68 19.32
C ARG A 485 -1.58 -26.54 18.05
N VAL A 486 -2.14 -27.75 18.01
CA VAL A 486 -2.21 -28.61 16.82
C VAL A 486 -3.08 -27.97 15.72
N ARG A 487 -4.27 -27.45 16.06
CA ARG A 487 -5.13 -26.72 15.12
C ARG A 487 -4.40 -25.52 14.50
N ASP A 488 -3.76 -24.70 15.32
CA ASP A 488 -2.99 -23.54 14.86
C ASP A 488 -1.82 -23.94 13.93
N TRP A 489 -1.16 -25.09 14.19
CA TRP A 489 -0.11 -25.63 13.34
C TRP A 489 -0.63 -26.15 12.00
N ILE A 490 -1.73 -26.91 11.98
CA ILE A 490 -2.36 -27.44 10.75
C ILE A 490 -2.78 -26.31 9.81
N HIS A 491 -3.31 -25.20 10.33
CA HIS A 491 -3.66 -24.03 9.53
C HIS A 491 -2.47 -23.10 9.22
N GLY A 492 -1.25 -23.45 9.64
CA GLY A 492 -0.01 -22.73 9.32
C GLY A 492 0.21 -21.43 10.09
N VAL A 493 -0.49 -21.22 11.21
CA VAL A 493 -0.29 -20.07 12.12
C VAL A 493 0.95 -20.31 12.99
N ARG A 494 1.16 -21.55 13.43
CA ARG A 494 2.39 -21.99 14.11
C ARG A 494 3.30 -22.71 13.10
N ALA A 495 4.57 -22.31 13.02
CA ALA A 495 5.53 -22.87 12.06
C ALA A 495 6.11 -24.23 12.48
N ALA A 496 6.29 -24.44 13.79
CA ALA A 496 6.79 -25.69 14.37
C ALA A 496 5.63 -26.57 14.83
N ALA A 497 5.74 -27.88 14.58
CA ALA A 497 4.81 -28.87 15.11
C ALA A 497 4.98 -28.98 16.63
N PRO A 498 3.89 -29.07 17.42
CA PRO A 498 4.02 -29.42 18.84
C PRO A 498 4.53 -30.88 18.97
N PRO A 499 5.39 -31.19 19.96
CA PRO A 499 5.77 -32.57 20.30
C PRO A 499 4.54 -33.47 20.50
N LYS A 500 4.64 -34.75 20.12
CA LYS A 500 3.51 -35.70 20.21
C LYS A 500 3.05 -35.95 21.65
N GLU A 501 3.96 -35.82 22.61
CA GLU A 501 3.64 -35.93 24.03
C GLU A 501 3.20 -34.58 24.59
N THR A 502 1.96 -34.50 25.09
CA THR A 502 1.35 -33.29 25.66
C THR A 502 2.25 -32.63 26.72
N ARG A 503 2.94 -33.44 27.53
CA ARG A 503 3.82 -32.97 28.59
C ARG A 503 5.10 -32.32 28.03
N GLU A 504 5.79 -32.99 27.10
CA GLU A 504 6.95 -32.41 26.41
C GLU A 504 6.58 -31.12 25.67
N ALA A 505 5.38 -31.04 25.08
CA ALA A 505 4.89 -29.85 24.41
C ALA A 505 4.65 -28.64 25.34
N LEU A 506 4.36 -28.90 26.62
CA LEU A 506 4.19 -27.87 27.66
C LEU A 506 5.50 -27.53 28.36
N GLU A 507 6.42 -28.49 28.50
CA GLU A 507 7.78 -28.25 29.00
C GLU A 507 8.63 -27.45 27.97
N ALA A 508 8.38 -27.64 26.67
CA ALA A 508 9.02 -26.88 25.59
C ALA A 508 8.45 -25.46 25.40
N GLU A 509 7.16 -25.25 25.63
CA GLU A 509 6.52 -23.93 25.63
C GLU A 509 5.47 -23.85 26.76
N PRO A 510 5.77 -23.15 27.87
CA PRO A 510 4.90 -23.15 29.04
C PRO A 510 3.54 -22.54 28.73
N LEU A 511 2.51 -23.00 29.44
CA LEU A 511 1.16 -22.44 29.34
C LEU A 511 1.13 -21.04 29.96
N TYR A 512 1.01 -20.02 29.12
CA TYR A 512 0.88 -18.63 29.56
C TYR A 512 -0.56 -18.34 30.03
N GLU A 513 -0.70 -17.38 30.94
CA GLU A 513 -1.99 -16.99 31.54
C GLU A 513 -3.00 -16.54 30.46
N ALA A 514 -2.53 -15.77 29.47
CA ALA A 514 -3.33 -15.36 28.32
C ALA A 514 -3.81 -16.54 27.46
N GLU A 515 -2.97 -17.58 27.29
CA GLU A 515 -3.36 -18.80 26.57
C GLU A 515 -4.38 -19.60 27.37
N ARG A 516 -4.17 -19.80 28.69
CA ARG A 516 -5.13 -20.45 29.59
C ARG A 516 -6.50 -19.78 29.54
N LEU A 517 -6.57 -18.47 29.81
CA LEU A 517 -7.83 -17.73 29.83
C LEU A 517 -8.53 -17.74 28.46
N ARG A 518 -7.77 -17.62 27.35
CA ARG A 518 -8.34 -17.71 25.99
C ARG A 518 -8.96 -19.08 25.70
N ILE A 519 -8.33 -20.19 26.13
CA ILE A 519 -8.89 -21.53 25.95
C ILE A 519 -10.16 -21.71 26.78
N ILE A 520 -10.17 -21.24 28.03
CA ILE A 520 -11.35 -21.32 28.91
C ILE A 520 -12.51 -20.47 28.36
N TYR A 521 -12.23 -19.26 27.85
CA TYR A 521 -13.21 -18.45 27.16
C TYR A 521 -13.79 -19.16 25.91
N GLN A 522 -12.95 -19.85 25.14
CA GLN A 522 -13.39 -20.68 24.01
C GLN A 522 -14.25 -21.87 24.46
N LEU A 523 -13.92 -22.54 25.57
CA LEU A 523 -14.76 -23.60 26.15
C LEU A 523 -16.14 -23.07 26.61
N ILE A 524 -16.23 -21.83 27.09
CA ILE A 524 -17.52 -21.21 27.47
C ILE A 524 -18.32 -20.79 26.23
N THR A 525 -17.68 -20.13 25.26
CA THR A 525 -18.38 -19.37 24.21
C THR A 525 -18.50 -20.08 22.86
N ASN A 526 -17.61 -21.00 22.51
CA ASN A 526 -17.66 -21.68 21.21
C ASN A 526 -18.91 -22.58 21.11
N PRO A 527 -19.42 -22.82 19.88
CA PRO A 527 -20.53 -23.76 19.68
C PRO A 527 -20.20 -25.19 20.15
N VAL A 528 -21.23 -25.94 20.53
CA VAL A 528 -21.12 -27.36 20.94
C VAL A 528 -20.49 -28.23 19.83
N SER A 529 -20.71 -27.89 18.56
CA SER A 529 -20.06 -28.56 17.42
C SER A 529 -18.54 -28.39 17.37
N GLU A 530 -17.99 -27.36 18.02
CA GLU A 530 -16.55 -27.09 18.13
C GLU A 530 -15.98 -27.49 19.51
N GLY A 531 -16.83 -28.02 20.42
CA GLY A 531 -16.45 -28.47 21.77
C GLY A 531 -16.62 -27.44 22.89
N GLY A 532 -17.33 -26.32 22.65
CA GLY A 532 -17.67 -25.34 23.70
C GLY A 532 -19.11 -25.44 24.19
N ALA A 533 -19.46 -24.70 25.25
CA ALA A 533 -20.77 -24.70 25.88
C ALA A 533 -21.82 -23.85 25.14
N GLY A 534 -21.42 -23.08 24.12
CA GLY A 534 -22.30 -22.24 23.31
C GLY A 534 -22.92 -21.05 24.04
N ILE A 535 -22.29 -20.57 25.12
CA ILE A 535 -22.80 -19.47 25.95
C ILE A 535 -22.46 -18.13 25.30
N THR A 536 -23.49 -17.42 24.85
CA THR A 536 -23.39 -16.11 24.19
C THR A 536 -24.06 -15.03 25.04
N PRO A 537 -23.32 -14.23 25.83
CA PRO A 537 -23.90 -13.21 26.71
C PRO A 537 -24.89 -12.28 26.02
N LYS A 538 -25.98 -11.94 26.69
CA LYS A 538 -27.08 -11.07 26.20
C LYS A 538 -27.84 -11.57 24.97
N GLU A 539 -27.57 -12.77 24.45
CA GLU A 539 -28.15 -13.27 23.20
C GLU A 539 -28.95 -14.57 23.33
N GLY A 540 -30.16 -14.57 22.77
CA GLY A 540 -30.99 -15.76 22.63
C GLY A 540 -31.36 -16.37 23.98
N GLU A 541 -31.10 -17.68 24.15
CA GLU A 541 -31.37 -18.38 25.42
C GLU A 541 -30.62 -17.75 26.62
N TRP A 542 -29.42 -17.25 26.37
CA TRP A 542 -28.49 -16.70 27.36
C TRP A 542 -28.66 -15.19 27.61
N GLU A 543 -29.82 -14.59 27.29
CA GLU A 543 -30.12 -13.17 27.55
C GLU A 543 -29.90 -12.73 29.02
N ASN A 544 -30.00 -13.67 29.96
CA ASN A 544 -29.78 -13.46 31.39
C ASN A 544 -28.30 -13.42 31.80
N VAL A 545 -27.38 -13.87 30.93
CA VAL A 545 -25.94 -13.72 31.13
C VAL A 545 -25.55 -12.31 30.70
N GLU A 546 -25.29 -11.44 31.68
CA GLU A 546 -25.00 -10.02 31.48
C GLU A 546 -23.54 -9.77 31.09
N ALA A 547 -22.60 -10.48 31.73
CA ALA A 547 -21.16 -10.30 31.52
C ALA A 547 -20.41 -11.61 31.76
N LEU A 548 -19.26 -11.74 31.08
CA LEU A 548 -18.29 -12.82 31.20
C LEU A 548 -16.90 -12.17 31.18
N PHE A 549 -16.19 -12.17 32.31
CA PHE A 549 -14.89 -11.49 32.44
C PHE A 549 -13.91 -12.27 33.32
N ALA A 550 -12.62 -12.10 33.06
CA ALA A 550 -11.55 -12.67 33.89
C ALA A 550 -11.19 -11.70 35.03
N LEU A 551 -10.64 -12.22 36.14
CA LEU A 551 -10.23 -11.37 37.27
C LEU A 551 -8.86 -10.72 37.06
N HIS A 552 -8.68 -9.51 37.58
CA HIS A 552 -7.38 -8.84 37.63
C HIS A 552 -6.42 -9.50 38.62
N ASP A 553 -5.13 -9.55 38.25
CA ASP A 553 -4.03 -9.83 39.19
C ASP A 553 -3.57 -8.50 39.80
N HIS A 554 -4.11 -8.16 40.97
CA HIS A 554 -3.82 -6.88 41.64
C HIS A 554 -2.38 -6.77 42.15
N ALA A 555 -1.70 -7.89 42.39
CA ALA A 555 -0.29 -7.91 42.77
C ALA A 555 0.57 -7.55 41.55
N TYR A 556 0.34 -8.22 40.41
CA TYR A 556 0.99 -7.88 39.15
C TYR A 556 0.69 -6.46 38.70
N ASN A 557 -0.57 -6.03 38.67
CA ASN A 557 -0.96 -4.69 38.20
C ASN A 557 -0.21 -3.58 38.97
N LYS A 558 -0.02 -3.76 40.27
CA LYS A 558 0.75 -2.83 41.12
C LYS A 558 2.23 -2.78 40.76
N ASP A 559 2.85 -3.94 40.52
CA ASP A 559 4.26 -4.03 40.15
C ASP A 559 4.50 -3.61 38.69
N TRP A 560 3.57 -3.87 37.77
CA TRP A 560 3.58 -3.42 36.38
C TRP A 560 3.59 -1.89 36.30
N ILE A 561 2.60 -1.23 36.93
CA ILE A 561 2.54 0.24 37.03
C ILE A 561 3.84 0.78 37.64
N LYS A 562 4.31 0.21 38.76
CA LYS A 562 5.55 0.65 39.42
C LYS A 562 6.79 0.49 38.52
N LYS A 563 6.93 -0.62 37.79
CA LYS A 563 8.04 -0.89 36.86
C LYS A 563 8.04 0.14 35.73
N TRP A 564 6.88 0.41 35.15
CA TRP A 564 6.72 1.28 33.99
C TRP A 564 6.81 2.77 34.31
N SER A 565 6.35 3.21 35.50
CA SER A 565 6.54 4.59 35.96
C SER A 565 8.01 4.95 36.21
N ASN A 566 8.88 3.97 36.46
CA ASN A 566 10.32 4.17 36.66
C ASN A 566 11.16 3.90 35.40
N SER A 567 10.54 3.44 34.31
CA SER A 567 11.24 3.07 33.07
C SER A 567 10.99 4.12 31.98
N TRP A 568 12.05 4.57 31.29
CA TRP A 568 11.93 5.55 30.21
C TRP A 568 11.39 4.93 28.92
N THR A 569 11.94 3.78 28.52
CA THR A 569 11.56 3.00 27.33
C THR A 569 11.16 1.59 27.72
N LEU A 570 10.16 1.03 27.04
CA LEU A 570 9.78 -0.38 27.20
C LEU A 570 10.74 -1.27 26.41
N LYS A 571 11.12 -2.41 27.00
CA LYS A 571 11.92 -3.44 26.32
C LYS A 571 11.01 -4.48 25.68
N THR A 572 11.58 -5.30 24.80
CA THR A 572 10.83 -6.40 24.19
C THR A 572 10.37 -7.45 25.22
N GLU A 573 11.09 -7.62 26.33
CA GLU A 573 10.64 -8.49 27.43
C GLU A 573 9.39 -7.94 28.15
N ASP A 574 9.22 -6.61 28.21
CA ASP A 574 8.02 -5.97 28.80
C ASP A 574 6.79 -6.18 27.90
N LEU A 575 6.98 -6.16 26.59
CA LEU A 575 5.93 -6.42 25.61
C LEU A 575 5.51 -7.91 25.60
N ASP A 576 6.49 -8.82 25.72
CA ASP A 576 6.21 -10.25 25.84
C ASP A 576 5.45 -10.59 27.14
N ASP A 577 5.75 -9.92 28.27
CA ASP A 577 5.02 -10.09 29.54
C ASP A 577 3.54 -9.65 29.43
N ILE A 578 3.26 -8.50 28.79
CA ILE A 578 1.88 -8.08 28.44
C ILE A 578 1.20 -9.14 27.58
N ARG A 579 1.87 -9.58 26.50
CA ARG A 579 1.35 -10.60 25.59
C ARG A 579 0.97 -11.89 26.34
N ASN A 580 1.81 -12.31 27.28
CA ASN A 580 1.60 -13.52 28.07
C ASN A 580 0.47 -13.42 29.11
N ARG A 581 -0.01 -12.22 29.46
CA ARG A 581 -1.07 -11.99 30.47
C ARG A 581 -2.38 -11.40 29.94
N LEU A 582 -2.30 -10.53 28.93
CA LEU A 582 -3.44 -9.80 28.33
C LEU A 582 -3.72 -10.19 26.87
N GLY A 583 -2.84 -10.96 26.22
CA GLY A 583 -2.98 -11.42 24.84
C GLY A 583 -2.42 -10.48 23.78
N GLU A 584 -2.28 -10.99 22.55
CA GLU A 584 -1.57 -10.30 21.47
C GLU A 584 -2.27 -9.03 20.98
N LYS A 585 -3.62 -8.97 20.95
CA LYS A 585 -4.35 -7.76 20.46
C LYS A 585 -3.98 -6.50 21.26
N ILE A 586 -3.67 -6.66 22.56
CA ILE A 586 -3.26 -5.58 23.46
C ILE A 586 -1.75 -5.37 23.44
N ALA A 587 -0.96 -6.44 23.33
CA ALA A 587 0.49 -6.32 23.15
C ALA A 587 0.86 -5.58 21.85
N PHE A 588 0.09 -5.77 20.77
CA PHE A 588 0.23 -5.01 19.52
C PHE A 588 0.00 -3.51 19.72
N TYR A 589 -0.95 -3.10 20.57
CA TYR A 589 -1.16 -1.69 20.90
C TYR A 589 0.08 -1.09 21.60
N PHE A 590 0.52 -1.67 22.71
CA PHE A 590 1.70 -1.16 23.43
C PHE A 590 2.99 -1.22 22.58
N ALA A 591 3.13 -2.24 21.73
CA ALA A 591 4.25 -2.34 20.78
C ALA A 591 4.19 -1.25 19.69
N PHE A 592 3.00 -0.93 19.18
CA PHE A 592 2.79 0.16 18.23
C PHE A 592 3.13 1.51 18.86
N THR A 593 2.52 1.83 20.01
CA THR A 593 2.73 3.12 20.69
C THR A 593 4.18 3.29 21.15
N GLN A 594 4.86 2.24 21.64
CA GLN A 594 6.29 2.30 21.94
C GLN A 594 7.15 2.51 20.68
N SER A 595 6.84 1.84 19.56
CA SER A 595 7.57 2.03 18.29
C SER A 595 7.39 3.44 17.76
N TYR A 596 6.14 3.93 17.72
CA TYR A 596 5.78 5.28 17.33
C TYR A 596 6.50 6.34 18.17
N PHE A 597 6.36 6.30 19.51
CA PHE A 597 7.09 7.16 20.45
C PHE A 597 8.61 7.18 20.19
N THR A 598 9.22 6.02 19.96
CA THR A 598 10.67 5.91 19.70
C THR A 598 11.06 6.56 18.38
N PHE A 599 10.26 6.36 17.32
CA PHE A 599 10.49 7.00 16.03
C PHE A 599 10.24 8.52 16.06
N LEU A 600 9.35 8.98 16.95
CA LEU A 600 8.94 10.38 17.09
C LEU A 600 10.03 11.30 17.65
N VAL A 601 11.08 10.74 18.27
CA VAL A 601 12.26 11.48 18.75
C VAL A 601 12.94 12.24 17.61
N PHE A 602 13.02 11.66 16.40
CA PHE A 602 13.62 12.33 15.24
C PHE A 602 12.83 13.58 14.78
N PRO A 603 11.53 13.51 14.44
CA PRO A 603 10.77 14.69 14.02
C PRO A 603 10.57 15.68 15.18
N ALA A 604 10.64 15.27 16.44
CA ALA A 604 10.66 16.18 17.58
C ALA A 604 11.95 17.02 17.61
N ALA A 605 13.12 16.37 17.52
CA ALA A 605 14.41 17.06 17.50
C ALA A 605 14.57 17.94 16.23
N PHE A 606 14.22 17.39 15.06
CA PHE A 606 14.30 18.13 13.80
C PHE A 606 13.26 19.25 13.72
N GLY A 607 12.06 19.04 14.25
CA GLY A 607 10.99 20.05 14.34
C GLY A 607 11.32 21.20 15.29
N ALA A 608 11.95 20.91 16.44
CA ALA A 608 12.48 21.94 17.32
C ALA A 608 13.59 22.77 16.65
N ALA A 609 14.53 22.13 15.94
CA ALA A 609 15.56 22.82 15.18
C ALA A 609 14.98 23.66 14.02
N ALA A 610 14.02 23.10 13.28
CA ALA A 610 13.33 23.80 12.19
C ALA A 610 12.53 25.01 12.71
N TRP A 611 11.85 24.88 13.85
CA TRP A 611 11.13 25.99 14.48
C TRP A 611 12.08 27.13 14.92
N LEU A 612 13.26 26.80 15.44
CA LEU A 612 14.28 27.78 15.86
C LEU A 612 15.00 28.47 14.69
N VAL A 613 15.24 27.76 13.58
CA VAL A 613 16.15 28.22 12.50
C VAL A 613 15.44 28.53 11.18
N LEU A 614 14.45 27.72 10.80
CA LEU A 614 13.81 27.75 9.48
C LEU A 614 12.42 28.42 9.49
N GLY A 615 11.83 28.63 10.67
CA GLY A 615 10.52 29.25 10.84
C GLY A 615 9.34 28.33 10.47
N HIS A 616 8.18 28.96 10.31
CA HIS A 616 6.93 28.28 9.93
C HIS A 616 6.90 27.96 8.43
N PHE A 617 6.13 26.94 8.03
CA PHE A 617 5.90 26.55 6.63
C PHE A 617 7.16 26.20 5.80
N SER A 618 8.26 25.83 6.47
CA SER A 618 9.52 25.47 5.81
C SER A 618 9.38 24.26 4.88
N ILE A 619 9.77 24.43 3.61
CA ILE A 619 9.87 23.34 2.61
C ILE A 619 10.72 22.18 3.12
N ILE A 620 11.84 22.48 3.79
CA ILE A 620 12.79 21.48 4.31
C ILE A 620 12.11 20.63 5.39
N TYR A 621 11.35 21.26 6.30
CA TYR A 621 10.58 20.55 7.31
C TYR A 621 9.45 19.71 6.68
N GLY A 622 8.73 20.25 5.69
CA GLY A 622 7.68 19.52 4.98
C GLY A 622 8.20 18.23 4.31
N ILE A 623 9.34 18.31 3.63
CA ILE A 623 9.99 17.14 3.01
C ILE A 623 10.44 16.14 4.10
N ALA A 624 11.13 16.61 5.15
CA ALA A 624 11.60 15.73 6.22
C ALA A 624 10.46 15.01 6.95
N SER A 625 9.33 15.71 7.20
CA SER A 625 8.12 15.15 7.81
C SER A 625 7.48 14.09 6.91
N ALA A 626 7.28 14.36 5.62
CA ALA A 626 6.74 13.39 4.66
C ALA A 626 7.63 12.14 4.50
N VAL A 627 8.96 12.33 4.43
CA VAL A 627 9.96 11.25 4.42
C VAL A 627 9.85 10.40 5.69
N TRP A 628 9.82 11.02 6.87
CA TRP A 628 9.72 10.31 8.14
C TRP A 628 8.41 9.54 8.27
N CYS A 629 7.26 10.14 7.94
CA CYS A 629 5.95 9.45 7.97
C CYS A 629 5.93 8.21 7.05
N THR A 630 6.58 8.30 5.88
CA THR A 630 6.71 7.19 4.94
C THR A 630 7.59 6.07 5.51
N ILE A 631 8.75 6.42 6.08
CA ILE A 631 9.66 5.44 6.71
C ILE A 631 8.98 4.75 7.89
N PHE A 632 8.34 5.51 8.80
CA PHE A 632 7.66 4.94 9.96
C PHE A 632 6.54 3.96 9.56
N THR A 633 5.68 4.35 8.61
CA THR A 633 4.54 3.51 8.20
C THR A 633 4.97 2.21 7.52
N GLU A 634 6.02 2.23 6.70
CA GLU A 634 6.54 1.00 6.07
C GLU A 634 7.45 0.19 7.02
N TRP A 635 8.12 0.83 7.99
CA TRP A 635 8.83 0.13 9.06
C TRP A 635 7.88 -0.63 9.99
N TRP A 636 6.76 -0.01 10.39
CA TRP A 636 5.77 -0.67 11.24
C TRP A 636 5.18 -1.93 10.59
N LYS A 637 4.96 -1.93 9.26
CA LYS A 637 4.56 -3.13 8.49
C LYS A 637 5.57 -4.26 8.54
N HIS A 638 6.86 -3.94 8.60
CA HIS A 638 7.89 -4.96 8.82
C HIS A 638 7.87 -5.45 10.27
N GLN A 639 7.77 -4.53 11.23
CA GLN A 639 7.79 -4.83 12.66
C GLN A 639 6.58 -5.65 13.11
N GLU A 640 5.37 -5.39 12.60
CA GLU A 640 4.19 -6.18 12.95
C GLU A 640 4.32 -7.64 12.51
N VAL A 641 4.97 -7.88 11.35
CA VAL A 641 5.25 -9.24 10.85
C VAL A 641 6.25 -9.95 11.74
N ASP A 642 7.30 -9.27 12.19
CA ASP A 642 8.28 -9.83 13.12
C ASP A 642 7.64 -10.19 14.47
N LEU A 643 6.76 -9.33 14.99
CA LEU A 643 6.00 -9.59 16.23
C LEU A 643 5.00 -10.74 16.06
N ALA A 644 4.25 -10.78 14.96
CA ALA A 644 3.30 -11.86 14.66
C ALA A 644 3.99 -13.22 14.52
N VAL A 645 5.24 -13.27 14.03
CA VAL A 645 6.04 -14.51 14.02
C VAL A 645 6.64 -14.81 15.41
N ARG A 646 7.14 -13.80 16.13
CA ARG A 646 7.68 -13.96 17.50
C ARG A 646 6.63 -14.56 18.45
N TRP A 647 5.40 -14.06 18.38
CA TRP A 647 4.27 -14.50 19.20
C TRP A 647 3.48 -15.68 18.59
N GLY A 648 3.84 -16.14 17.39
CA GLY A 648 3.21 -17.31 16.75
C GLY A 648 1.73 -17.10 16.41
N THR A 649 1.33 -15.87 16.05
CA THR A 649 -0.04 -15.49 15.66
C THR A 649 -0.20 -15.11 14.19
N ARG A 650 0.88 -15.07 13.40
CA ARG A 650 0.84 -14.74 11.97
C ARG A 650 -0.22 -15.54 11.20
N GLY A 651 -1.24 -14.87 10.66
CA GLY A 651 -2.33 -15.50 9.92
C GLY A 651 -3.48 -16.02 10.80
N VAL A 652 -3.53 -15.68 12.09
CA VAL A 652 -4.59 -16.09 13.03
C VAL A 652 -5.98 -15.63 12.58
N SER A 653 -6.06 -14.54 11.83
CA SER A 653 -7.26 -14.04 11.15
C SER A 653 -8.00 -15.10 10.30
N ARG A 654 -7.30 -16.16 9.85
CA ARG A 654 -7.88 -17.28 9.07
C ARG A 654 -8.60 -18.32 9.92
N ILE A 655 -8.32 -18.37 11.23
CA ILE A 655 -8.82 -19.38 12.18
C ILE A 655 -9.62 -18.75 13.31
N GLU A 656 -10.10 -17.52 13.10
CA GLU A 656 -11.06 -16.88 14.01
C GLU A 656 -12.37 -17.67 14.10
N THR A 657 -13.01 -17.57 15.26
CA THR A 657 -14.34 -18.15 15.47
C THR A 657 -15.37 -17.49 14.56
N LYS A 658 -16.25 -18.33 14.01
CA LYS A 658 -17.31 -17.90 13.09
C LYS A 658 -18.42 -17.21 13.89
N ARG A 659 -18.98 -16.12 13.34
CA ARG A 659 -20.11 -15.42 13.94
C ARG A 659 -21.39 -16.26 13.83
N LYS A 660 -22.14 -16.32 14.92
CA LYS A 660 -23.47 -16.95 15.01
C LYS A 660 -24.48 -16.33 14.04
N ASP A 661 -24.39 -15.02 13.79
CA ASP A 661 -25.29 -14.30 12.85
C ASP A 661 -25.01 -14.56 11.37
N PHE A 662 -23.92 -15.26 11.03
CA PHE A 662 -23.48 -15.41 9.65
C PHE A 662 -24.47 -16.23 8.82
N LYS A 663 -25.05 -15.61 7.80
CA LYS A 663 -26.02 -16.24 6.89
C LYS A 663 -25.31 -16.79 5.67
N HIS A 664 -25.28 -18.11 5.52
CA HIS A 664 -24.65 -18.76 4.38
C HIS A 664 -25.61 -18.90 3.19
N GLU A 665 -25.06 -18.87 1.97
CA GLU A 665 -25.81 -19.14 0.74
C GLU A 665 -25.69 -20.60 0.32
N LYS A 666 -24.49 -21.18 0.51
CA LYS A 666 -24.16 -22.55 0.12
C LYS A 666 -23.24 -23.18 1.16
N GLN A 667 -23.29 -24.50 1.26
CA GLN A 667 -22.28 -25.30 1.95
C GLN A 667 -21.42 -25.98 0.89
N ILE A 668 -20.10 -25.86 1.00
CA ILE A 668 -19.15 -26.55 0.13
C ILE A 668 -18.17 -27.35 0.99
N THR A 669 -17.55 -28.37 0.41
CA THR A 669 -16.37 -29.00 1.02
C THR A 669 -15.15 -28.16 0.69
N ASP A 670 -14.39 -27.76 1.70
CA ASP A 670 -13.11 -27.05 1.52
C ASP A 670 -12.10 -28.00 0.83
N PRO A 671 -11.52 -27.61 -0.33
CA PRO A 671 -10.55 -28.43 -1.05
C PRO A 671 -9.22 -28.65 -0.29
N VAL A 672 -8.93 -27.86 0.76
CA VAL A 672 -7.71 -27.99 1.57
C VAL A 672 -7.93 -28.88 2.79
N THR A 673 -8.99 -28.63 3.57
CA THR A 673 -9.23 -29.35 4.84
C THR A 673 -10.19 -30.54 4.71
N GLY A 674 -11.00 -30.60 3.66
CA GLY A 674 -12.10 -31.57 3.55
C GLY A 674 -13.31 -31.26 4.45
N GLU A 675 -13.30 -30.15 5.20
CA GLU A 675 -14.41 -29.76 6.07
C GLU A 675 -15.58 -29.17 5.27
N LYS A 676 -16.81 -29.35 5.78
CA LYS A 676 -18.01 -28.72 5.21
C LYS A 676 -18.12 -27.25 5.65
N VAL A 677 -17.51 -26.35 4.88
CA VAL A 677 -17.52 -24.91 5.16
C VAL A 677 -18.79 -24.22 4.62
N LEU A 678 -19.30 -23.30 5.43
CA LEU A 678 -20.44 -22.44 5.09
C LEU A 678 -19.92 -21.19 4.37
N ILE A 679 -20.40 -20.93 3.15
CA ILE A 679 -19.92 -19.83 2.31
C ILE A 679 -21.01 -18.83 1.93
N PHE A 680 -20.55 -17.59 1.70
CA PHE A 680 -21.34 -16.48 1.18
C PHE A 680 -20.56 -15.83 0.04
N SER A 681 -21.21 -15.55 -1.09
CA SER A 681 -20.57 -15.04 -2.30
C SER A 681 -19.82 -13.73 -2.05
N GLN A 682 -18.53 -13.71 -2.39
CA GLN A 682 -17.71 -12.49 -2.30
C GLN A 682 -18.22 -11.39 -3.25
N ILE A 683 -18.80 -11.75 -4.41
CA ILE A 683 -19.39 -10.80 -5.36
C ILE A 683 -20.66 -10.17 -4.78
N GLU A 684 -21.50 -10.95 -4.09
CA GLU A 684 -22.67 -10.40 -3.39
C GLU A 684 -22.24 -9.51 -2.22
N ARG A 685 -21.18 -9.88 -1.49
CA ARG A 685 -20.60 -9.00 -0.47
C ARG A 685 -20.11 -7.68 -1.07
N LEU A 686 -19.39 -7.72 -2.19
CA LEU A 686 -18.88 -6.52 -2.87
C LEU A 686 -20.02 -5.60 -3.35
N LYS A 687 -21.11 -6.16 -3.88
CA LYS A 687 -22.33 -5.39 -4.22
C LYS A 687 -22.93 -4.69 -3.00
N ARG A 688 -22.95 -5.33 -1.83
CA ARG A 688 -23.45 -4.73 -0.58
C ARG A 688 -22.47 -3.67 -0.04
N GLN A 689 -21.16 -3.95 -0.05
CA GLN A 689 -20.10 -3.02 0.31
C GLN A 689 -20.11 -1.76 -0.56
N ALA A 690 -20.61 -1.80 -1.81
CA ALA A 690 -20.76 -0.59 -2.63
C ALA A 690 -21.65 0.50 -1.95
N LEU A 691 -22.56 0.11 -1.04
CA LEU A 691 -23.35 1.06 -0.23
C LEU A 691 -22.50 1.84 0.80
N GLN A 692 -21.25 1.45 1.05
CA GLN A 692 -20.33 2.23 1.88
C GLN A 692 -19.99 3.58 1.24
N VAL A 693 -20.06 3.71 -0.10
CA VAL A 693 -19.78 4.96 -0.82
C VAL A 693 -20.87 6.02 -0.57
N PRO A 694 -22.18 5.77 -0.79
CA PRO A 694 -23.22 6.72 -0.41
C PRO A 694 -23.31 6.94 1.11
N PHE A 695 -22.97 5.94 1.94
CA PHE A 695 -22.81 6.15 3.39
C PHE A 695 -21.70 7.17 3.70
N ALA A 696 -20.50 7.01 3.11
CA ALA A 696 -19.37 7.91 3.31
C ALA A 696 -19.69 9.34 2.83
N LEU A 697 -20.32 9.48 1.67
CA LEU A 697 -20.79 10.77 1.15
C LEU A 697 -21.85 11.40 2.06
N GLY A 698 -22.81 10.60 2.56
CA GLY A 698 -23.82 11.06 3.52
C GLY A 698 -23.23 11.54 4.84
N ALA A 699 -22.26 10.80 5.39
CA ALA A 699 -21.52 11.20 6.58
C ALA A 699 -20.71 12.48 6.35
N ALA A 700 -20.00 12.59 5.22
CA ALA A 700 -19.26 13.79 4.82
C ALA A 700 -20.15 15.02 4.68
N VAL A 701 -21.34 14.88 4.09
CA VAL A 701 -22.31 15.99 3.96
C VAL A 701 -22.91 16.36 5.31
N LEU A 702 -23.38 15.40 6.11
CA LEU A 702 -24.06 15.68 7.39
C LEU A 702 -23.11 16.27 8.44
N LEU A 703 -21.98 15.61 8.69
CA LEU A 703 -20.98 16.07 9.65
C LEU A 703 -20.27 17.33 9.12
N GLY A 704 -19.99 17.38 7.81
CA GLY A 704 -19.36 18.53 7.18
C GLY A 704 -20.23 19.78 7.19
N ALA A 705 -21.54 19.66 6.97
CA ALA A 705 -22.47 20.78 7.07
C ALA A 705 -22.57 21.32 8.51
N LEU A 706 -22.61 20.44 9.53
CA LEU A 706 -22.57 20.87 10.94
C LEU A 706 -21.28 21.63 11.24
N ILE A 707 -20.12 21.06 10.90
CA ILE A 707 -18.81 21.66 11.16
C ILE A 707 -18.66 22.99 10.42
N ALA A 708 -19.03 23.05 9.13
CA ALA A 708 -18.97 24.28 8.35
C ALA A 708 -19.93 25.37 8.86
N THR A 709 -21.10 24.99 9.37
CA THR A 709 -22.06 25.94 9.96
C THR A 709 -21.50 26.50 11.28
N CYS A 710 -21.03 25.65 12.18
CA CYS A 710 -20.39 26.08 13.43
C CYS A 710 -19.15 26.93 13.17
N PHE A 711 -18.33 26.57 12.19
CA PHE A 711 -17.17 27.36 11.75
C PHE A 711 -17.58 28.75 11.21
N GLY A 712 -18.64 28.83 10.39
CA GLY A 712 -19.19 30.09 9.90
C GLY A 712 -19.69 31.00 11.03
N ILE A 713 -20.39 30.43 12.01
CA ILE A 713 -20.84 31.15 13.22
C ILE A 713 -19.63 31.62 14.05
N GLU A 714 -18.60 30.77 14.21
CA GLU A 714 -17.38 31.11 14.93
C GLU A 714 -16.63 32.28 14.28
N VAL A 715 -16.45 32.26 12.96
CA VAL A 715 -15.85 33.36 12.18
C VAL A 715 -16.69 34.64 12.29
N PHE A 716 -18.02 34.54 12.19
CA PHE A 716 -18.90 35.70 12.34
C PHE A 716 -18.78 36.33 13.74
N ILE A 717 -18.80 35.53 14.80
CA ILE A 717 -18.71 36.05 16.17
C ILE A 717 -17.29 36.57 16.48
N SER A 718 -16.23 35.91 16.01
CA SER A 718 -14.85 36.32 16.30
C SER A 718 -14.44 37.57 15.52
N GLU A 719 -14.67 37.60 14.21
CA GLU A 719 -14.13 38.63 13.31
C GLU A 719 -15.11 39.76 12.96
N VAL A 720 -16.43 39.48 12.90
CA VAL A 720 -17.44 40.44 12.40
C VAL A 720 -18.23 41.11 13.53
N TYR A 721 -18.70 40.33 14.50
CA TYR A 721 -19.55 40.82 15.58
C TYR A 721 -18.76 41.67 16.59
N ASN A 722 -19.29 42.85 16.95
CA ASN A 722 -18.71 43.76 17.95
C ASN A 722 -19.74 44.24 18.99
N GLY A 723 -20.86 43.52 19.14
CA GLY A 723 -21.89 43.82 20.13
C GLY A 723 -21.57 43.27 21.54
N PRO A 724 -22.50 43.44 22.50
CA PRO A 724 -22.33 42.97 23.87
C PRO A 724 -22.20 41.44 23.95
N PHE A 725 -21.67 40.93 25.08
CA PHE A 725 -21.50 39.49 25.35
C PHE A 725 -20.63 38.70 24.35
N LYS A 726 -19.85 39.35 23.45
CA LYS A 726 -18.92 38.67 22.53
C LYS A 726 -18.06 37.59 23.19
N SER A 727 -17.52 37.86 24.39
CA SER A 727 -16.70 36.91 25.17
C SER A 727 -17.43 35.64 25.60
N VAL A 728 -18.76 35.66 25.71
CA VAL A 728 -19.61 34.50 26.02
C VAL A 728 -20.10 33.84 24.73
N LEU A 729 -20.50 34.64 23.74
CA LEU A 729 -21.02 34.16 22.45
C LEU A 729 -19.97 33.38 21.65
N VAL A 730 -18.67 33.64 21.81
CA VAL A 730 -17.59 32.84 21.18
C VAL A 730 -17.66 31.35 21.55
N PHE A 731 -18.27 30.98 22.67
CA PHE A 731 -18.47 29.57 23.05
C PHE A 731 -19.69 28.90 22.38
N LEU A 732 -20.59 29.66 21.73
CA LEU A 732 -21.81 29.11 21.12
C LEU A 732 -21.55 28.00 20.08
N PRO A 733 -20.62 28.15 19.11
CA PRO A 733 -20.26 27.06 18.19
C PRO A 733 -19.79 25.81 18.93
N THR A 734 -18.99 25.96 19.98
CA THR A 734 -18.49 24.85 20.81
C THR A 734 -19.62 24.16 21.57
N VAL A 735 -20.61 24.89 22.07
CA VAL A 735 -21.80 24.30 22.70
C VAL A 735 -22.65 23.53 21.68
N ILE A 736 -22.84 24.07 20.47
CA ILE A 736 -23.56 23.37 19.40
C ILE A 736 -22.81 22.10 18.99
N LEU A 737 -21.49 22.16 18.77
CA LEU A 737 -20.69 20.98 18.44
C LEU A 737 -20.71 19.93 19.56
N THR A 738 -20.48 20.31 20.81
CA THR A 738 -20.45 19.34 21.93
C THR A 738 -21.81 18.70 22.23
N THR A 739 -22.92 19.34 21.87
CA THR A 739 -24.28 18.78 22.06
C THR A 739 -24.80 18.01 20.85
N VAL A 740 -24.58 18.50 19.62
CA VAL A 740 -25.14 17.92 18.39
C VAL A 740 -24.22 16.85 17.78
N MET A 741 -22.88 17.02 17.87
CA MET A 741 -21.94 16.06 17.27
C MET A 741 -22.12 14.63 17.81
N PRO A 742 -22.23 14.38 19.14
CA PRO A 742 -22.43 13.02 19.65
C PRO A 742 -23.74 12.38 19.19
N VAL A 743 -24.79 13.19 18.95
CA VAL A 743 -26.08 12.70 18.45
C VAL A 743 -25.94 12.26 17.00
N LEU A 744 -25.31 13.08 16.13
CA LEU A 744 -25.10 12.71 14.73
C LEU A 744 -24.15 11.51 14.57
N THR A 745 -23.05 11.47 15.31
CA THR A 745 -22.12 10.33 15.24
C THR A 745 -22.74 9.05 15.79
N SER A 746 -23.59 9.12 16.82
CA SER A 746 -24.36 7.96 17.31
C SER A 746 -25.37 7.44 16.27
N ILE A 747 -26.10 8.34 15.60
CA ILE A 747 -27.02 7.99 14.50
C ILE A 747 -26.24 7.33 13.35
N LEU A 748 -25.14 7.94 12.90
CA LEU A 748 -24.32 7.41 11.81
C LEU A 748 -23.61 6.10 12.18
N THR A 749 -23.18 5.93 13.43
CA THR A 749 -22.65 4.66 13.95
C THR A 749 -23.73 3.58 13.91
N THR A 750 -24.97 3.90 14.28
CA THR A 750 -26.09 2.96 14.16
C THR A 750 -26.31 2.53 12.71
N PHE A 751 -26.25 3.46 11.75
CA PHE A 751 -26.28 3.13 10.32
C PHE A 751 -25.07 2.29 9.86
N ALA A 752 -23.86 2.59 10.34
CA ALA A 752 -22.65 1.82 10.04
C ALA A 752 -22.73 0.38 10.55
N THR A 753 -23.25 0.18 11.77
CA THR A 753 -23.54 -1.14 12.36
C THR A 753 -24.53 -1.90 11.49
N ARG A 754 -25.69 -1.31 11.18
CA ARG A 754 -26.72 -1.92 10.29
C ARG A 754 -26.20 -2.27 8.90
N LEU A 755 -25.35 -1.42 8.31
CA LEU A 755 -24.73 -1.68 7.03
C LEU A 755 -23.72 -2.84 7.11
N THR A 756 -22.93 -2.91 8.18
CA THR A 756 -21.93 -3.98 8.39
C THR A 756 -22.58 -5.32 8.77
N GLU A 757 -23.74 -5.30 9.45
CA GLU A 757 -24.64 -6.46 9.58
C GLU A 757 -25.12 -6.95 8.21
N TYR A 758 -25.56 -6.04 7.34
CA TYR A 758 -26.04 -6.37 5.99
C TYR A 758 -24.93 -6.93 5.07
N GLU A 759 -23.68 -6.48 5.22
CA GLU A 759 -22.49 -7.01 4.52
C GLU A 759 -22.13 -8.45 4.92
N ASN A 760 -22.67 -8.98 6.03
CA ASN A 760 -22.66 -10.40 6.40
C ASN A 760 -21.25 -11.02 6.43
N TYR A 761 -20.41 -10.55 7.36
CA TYR A 761 -19.08 -11.09 7.62
C TYR A 761 -19.11 -12.41 8.39
N GLN A 762 -18.18 -13.30 8.05
CA GLN A 762 -18.11 -14.66 8.59
C GLN A 762 -17.45 -14.73 9.98
N THR A 763 -16.41 -13.95 10.25
CA THR A 763 -15.69 -13.93 11.53
C THR A 763 -15.92 -12.61 12.28
N HIS A 764 -15.59 -12.60 13.57
CA HIS A 764 -15.77 -11.40 14.40
C HIS A 764 -14.74 -10.31 14.05
N GLY A 765 -13.46 -10.65 13.86
CA GLY A 765 -12.42 -9.68 13.51
C GLY A 765 -12.65 -9.02 12.15
N ALA A 766 -13.16 -9.76 11.16
CA ALA A 766 -13.55 -9.19 9.86
C ALA A 766 -14.73 -8.20 9.99
N TYR A 767 -15.68 -8.47 10.88
CA TYR A 767 -16.78 -7.55 11.18
C TYR A 767 -16.29 -6.27 11.90
N GLU A 768 -15.49 -6.41 12.96
CA GLU A 768 -14.87 -5.29 13.66
C GLU A 768 -14.04 -4.41 12.71
N THR A 769 -13.25 -5.03 11.84
CA THR A 769 -12.41 -4.35 10.83
C THR A 769 -13.26 -3.49 9.90
N ALA A 770 -14.33 -4.05 9.33
CA ALA A 770 -15.20 -3.35 8.38
C ALA A 770 -16.09 -2.28 9.05
N LEU A 771 -16.44 -2.45 10.33
CA LEU A 771 -17.14 -1.41 11.10
C LEU A 771 -16.19 -0.25 11.44
N THR A 772 -14.97 -0.57 11.87
CA THR A 772 -13.93 0.41 12.22
C THR A 772 -13.54 1.28 11.03
N GLN A 773 -13.44 0.71 9.82
CA GLN A 773 -13.21 1.51 8.60
C GLN A 773 -14.33 2.53 8.34
N LYS A 774 -15.61 2.18 8.58
CA LYS A 774 -16.75 3.11 8.45
C LYS A 774 -16.72 4.19 9.54
N ILE A 775 -16.32 3.82 10.76
CA ILE A 775 -16.15 4.75 11.89
C ILE A 775 -14.97 5.71 11.66
N PHE A 776 -13.87 5.24 11.05
CA PHE A 776 -12.72 6.08 10.72
C PHE A 776 -13.09 7.25 9.78
N ILE A 777 -13.99 7.04 8.82
CA ILE A 777 -14.48 8.13 7.94
C ILE A 777 -15.10 9.26 8.76
N MET A 778 -15.94 8.93 9.74
CA MET A 778 -16.55 9.93 10.63
C MET A 778 -15.48 10.64 11.47
N ASN A 779 -14.57 9.89 12.08
CA ASN A 779 -13.47 10.44 12.88
C ASN A 779 -12.57 11.37 12.07
N PHE A 780 -12.21 10.98 10.84
CA PHE A 780 -11.42 11.80 9.93
C PHE A 780 -12.10 13.15 9.67
N ILE A 781 -13.41 13.16 9.40
CA ILE A 781 -14.18 14.38 9.19
C ILE A 781 -14.19 15.22 10.48
N THR A 782 -14.52 14.64 11.63
CA THR A 782 -14.67 15.39 12.88
C THR A 782 -13.35 15.94 13.43
N SER A 783 -12.23 15.24 13.21
CA SER A 783 -10.90 15.67 13.66
C SER A 783 -10.24 16.69 12.72
N TYR A 784 -10.29 16.47 11.40
CA TYR A 784 -9.46 17.26 10.46
C TYR A 784 -10.22 18.32 9.67
N LEU A 785 -11.52 18.14 9.40
CA LEU A 785 -12.28 19.12 8.62
C LEU A 785 -12.23 20.54 9.22
N PRO A 786 -12.28 20.76 10.55
CA PRO A 786 -12.10 22.09 11.12
C PRO A 786 -10.78 22.76 10.71
N ILE A 787 -9.69 22.00 10.58
CA ILE A 787 -8.37 22.52 10.15
C ILE A 787 -8.34 22.71 8.63
N PHE A 788 -8.90 21.77 7.86
CA PHE A 788 -9.04 21.91 6.40
C PHE A 788 -9.85 23.17 6.02
N LEU A 789 -10.94 23.48 6.74
CA LEU A 789 -11.71 24.71 6.53
C LEU A 789 -10.87 25.97 6.82
N THR A 790 -10.10 25.99 7.91
CA THR A 790 -9.22 27.13 8.20
C THR A 790 -8.14 27.30 7.12
N ALA A 791 -7.45 26.21 6.77
CA ALA A 791 -6.29 26.23 5.87
C ALA A 791 -6.63 26.45 4.39
N PHE A 792 -7.72 25.86 3.89
CA PHE A 792 -8.04 25.82 2.46
C PHE A 792 -9.28 26.64 2.08
N VAL A 793 -10.06 27.12 3.05
CA VAL A 793 -11.24 27.97 2.80
C VAL A 793 -11.09 29.36 3.41
N TYR A 794 -10.85 29.47 4.71
CA TYR A 794 -10.81 30.76 5.42
C TYR A 794 -9.59 31.62 5.06
N VAL A 795 -8.36 31.10 5.12
CA VAL A 795 -7.19 31.90 4.73
C VAL A 795 -7.18 32.19 3.21
N PRO A 796 -7.42 31.23 2.30
CA PRO A 796 -7.43 31.48 0.85
C PRO A 796 -8.53 32.40 0.33
N PHE A 797 -9.72 32.38 0.95
CA PHE A 797 -10.92 33.02 0.37
C PHE A 797 -11.72 33.86 1.39
N GLY A 798 -11.18 34.13 2.58
CA GLY A 798 -11.89 34.81 3.66
C GLY A 798 -12.48 36.17 3.26
N ASN A 799 -11.73 36.96 2.48
CA ASN A 799 -12.18 38.28 2.01
C ASN A 799 -13.39 38.21 1.04
N ILE A 800 -13.62 37.05 0.40
CA ILE A 800 -14.83 36.80 -0.40
C ILE A 800 -15.94 36.22 0.46
N ILE A 801 -15.64 35.27 1.34
CA ILE A 801 -16.66 34.49 2.06
C ILE A 801 -17.25 35.27 3.25
N VAL A 802 -16.43 35.96 4.03
CA VAL A 802 -16.84 36.63 5.28
C VAL A 802 -17.94 37.69 5.06
N PRO A 803 -17.92 38.52 3.99
CA PRO A 803 -19.04 39.42 3.68
C PRO A 803 -20.39 38.73 3.49
N TYR A 804 -20.44 37.46 3.05
CA TYR A 804 -21.69 36.69 2.91
C TYR A 804 -22.14 36.02 4.22
N LEU A 805 -21.30 36.00 5.27
CA LEU A 805 -21.69 35.51 6.60
C LEU A 805 -22.65 36.47 7.33
N ASP A 806 -22.93 37.64 6.75
CA ASP A 806 -24.00 38.55 7.19
C ASP A 806 -25.40 37.91 7.17
N VAL A 807 -25.58 36.74 6.53
CA VAL A 807 -26.78 35.91 6.71
C VAL A 807 -27.09 35.61 8.19
N PHE A 808 -26.07 35.57 9.06
CA PHE A 808 -26.24 35.37 10.50
C PHE A 808 -26.66 36.65 11.26
N SER A 809 -26.56 37.85 10.68
CA SER A 809 -27.07 39.07 11.34
C SER A 809 -28.59 39.06 11.44
N LEU A 810 -29.31 38.45 10.49
CA LEU A 810 -30.76 38.22 10.57
C LEU A 810 -31.15 37.38 11.81
N THR A 811 -30.33 36.40 12.20
CA THR A 811 -30.54 35.61 13.42
C THR A 811 -30.13 36.32 14.71
N VAL A 812 -29.32 37.38 14.62
CA VAL A 812 -28.86 38.21 15.76
C VAL A 812 -29.69 39.50 15.92
N GLN A 813 -30.45 39.89 14.88
CA GLN A 813 -31.36 41.04 14.88
C GLN A 813 -32.29 41.15 16.10
N PRO A 814 -32.93 40.09 16.63
CA PRO A 814 -33.75 40.20 17.84
C PRO A 814 -32.96 40.38 19.16
N PHE A 815 -31.62 40.33 19.12
CA PHE A 815 -30.72 40.45 20.27
C PHE A 815 -29.75 41.64 20.18
N ALA A 816 -29.83 42.45 19.14
CA ALA A 816 -29.01 43.65 18.97
C ALA A 816 -29.76 44.89 19.47
N GLU A 817 -29.07 45.73 20.26
CA GLU A 817 -29.66 46.93 20.86
C GLU A 817 -29.64 48.14 19.90
N ASP A 818 -28.80 48.10 18.86
CA ASP A 818 -28.52 49.21 17.95
C ASP A 818 -28.36 48.71 16.50
N GLU A 819 -28.92 49.41 15.50
CA GLU A 819 -28.68 49.09 14.08
C GLU A 819 -27.19 49.07 13.71
N LYS A 820 -26.36 49.85 14.42
CA LYS A 820 -24.90 49.89 14.21
C LYS A 820 -24.20 48.59 14.59
N GLN A 821 -24.80 47.78 15.46
CA GLN A 821 -24.29 46.46 15.85
C GLN A 821 -24.59 45.38 14.79
N LEU A 822 -25.57 45.62 13.91
CA LEU A 822 -26.00 44.70 12.86
C LEU A 822 -25.35 44.95 11.49
N ARG A 823 -24.76 46.13 11.28
CA ARG A 823 -24.08 46.43 10.01
C ARG A 823 -22.73 45.71 9.98
N ALA A 824 -22.62 44.70 9.12
CA ALA A 824 -21.35 44.08 8.79
C ALA A 824 -20.30 45.15 8.42
N PRO A 825 -19.00 44.95 8.75
CA PRO A 825 -17.94 45.84 8.32
C PRO A 825 -18.01 46.01 6.80
N LYS A 826 -17.87 47.27 6.33
CA LYS A 826 -17.94 47.59 4.90
C LYS A 826 -16.98 46.69 4.12
N PRO A 827 -17.30 46.28 2.88
CA PRO A 827 -16.36 45.56 2.02
C PRO A 827 -15.03 46.33 1.95
N GLY A 828 -13.96 45.72 2.49
CA GLY A 828 -12.63 46.36 2.65
C GLY A 828 -12.17 46.63 4.09
N THR A 829 -12.98 46.40 5.13
CA THR A 829 -12.53 46.52 6.55
C THR A 829 -12.31 45.19 7.30
N PHE A 830 -12.54 44.04 6.68
CA PHE A 830 -12.14 42.74 7.24
C PHE A 830 -10.69 42.44 6.87
N THR A 831 -9.90 41.95 7.83
CA THR A 831 -8.54 41.45 7.63
C THR A 831 -8.45 40.01 8.12
N ILE A 832 -7.89 39.12 7.30
CA ILE A 832 -7.74 37.71 7.65
C ILE A 832 -6.75 37.57 8.82
N ASN A 833 -7.09 36.70 9.76
CA ASN A 833 -6.26 36.37 10.91
C ASN A 833 -5.47 35.07 10.65
N PRO A 834 -4.20 35.14 10.17
CA PRO A 834 -3.43 33.94 9.80
C PRO A 834 -3.07 33.07 11.01
N ASP A 835 -3.00 33.69 12.19
CA ASP A 835 -2.75 33.02 13.46
C ASP A 835 -3.85 32.02 13.85
N ARG A 836 -5.04 32.10 13.24
CA ARG A 836 -6.15 31.16 13.48
C ARG A 836 -5.73 29.71 13.22
N LEU A 837 -5.04 29.45 12.11
CA LEU A 837 -4.57 28.12 11.74
C LEU A 837 -3.56 27.58 12.78
N ARG A 838 -2.60 28.41 13.18
CA ARG A 838 -1.60 28.05 14.20
C ARG A 838 -2.23 27.77 15.57
N LYS A 839 -3.17 28.61 16.01
CA LYS A 839 -3.90 28.43 17.29
C LYS A 839 -4.73 27.14 17.28
N GLN A 840 -5.35 26.81 16.16
CA GLN A 840 -6.15 25.60 16.01
C GLN A 840 -5.28 24.33 16.01
N VAL A 841 -4.15 24.32 15.30
CA VAL A 841 -3.18 23.21 15.38
C VAL A 841 -2.67 23.04 16.81
N PHE A 842 -2.22 24.13 17.46
CA PHE A 842 -1.79 24.10 18.87
C PHE A 842 -2.86 23.55 19.83
N TYR A 843 -4.14 23.91 19.62
CA TYR A 843 -5.24 23.35 20.41
C TYR A 843 -5.29 21.82 20.27
N PHE A 844 -5.29 21.27 19.05
CA PHE A 844 -5.37 19.82 18.87
C PHE A 844 -4.10 19.08 19.32
N THR A 845 -2.92 19.67 19.17
CA THR A 845 -1.64 19.01 19.48
C THR A 845 -1.20 19.17 20.94
N VAL A 846 -1.80 20.09 21.71
CA VAL A 846 -1.44 20.34 23.12
C VAL A 846 -2.68 20.36 24.02
N THR A 847 -3.63 21.28 23.79
CA THR A 847 -4.76 21.48 24.70
C THR A 847 -5.71 20.28 24.73
N ALA A 848 -6.06 19.73 23.55
CA ALA A 848 -6.93 18.58 23.42
C ALA A 848 -6.30 17.32 24.02
N GLN A 849 -4.98 17.13 23.87
CA GLN A 849 -4.23 16.02 24.47
C GLN A 849 -4.32 16.06 26.01
N ILE A 850 -4.05 17.22 26.62
CA ILE A 850 -4.15 17.41 28.09
C ILE A 850 -5.59 17.20 28.59
N VAL A 851 -6.59 17.70 27.84
CA VAL A 851 -8.01 17.50 28.17
C VAL A 851 -8.39 16.03 28.05
N ASN A 852 -7.91 15.31 27.02
CA ASN A 852 -8.24 13.92 26.80
C ASN A 852 -7.69 13.02 27.93
N LEU A 853 -6.41 13.15 28.27
CA LEU A 853 -5.80 12.50 29.44
C LEU A 853 -6.59 12.77 30.75
N GLY A 854 -7.14 13.97 30.91
CA GLY A 854 -8.02 14.32 32.03
C GLY A 854 -9.40 13.63 31.97
N MET A 855 -10.01 13.60 30.80
CA MET A 855 -11.29 12.91 30.55
C MET A 855 -11.19 11.39 30.64
N GLU A 856 -10.01 10.85 30.37
CA GLU A 856 -9.72 9.43 30.35
C GLU A 856 -9.30 8.89 31.72
N LEU A 857 -8.39 9.55 32.43
CA LEU A 857 -7.88 9.03 33.72
C LEU A 857 -8.55 9.70 34.93
N VAL A 858 -8.75 11.03 34.88
CA VAL A 858 -9.20 11.76 36.07
C VAL A 858 -10.71 11.64 36.24
N VAL A 859 -11.48 11.76 35.16
CA VAL A 859 -12.95 11.73 35.22
C VAL A 859 -13.50 10.36 35.65
N PRO A 860 -13.02 9.20 35.15
CA PRO A 860 -13.54 7.90 35.61
C PRO A 860 -13.18 7.59 37.06
N ILE A 861 -11.96 7.93 37.53
CA ILE A 861 -11.59 7.82 38.96
C ILE A 861 -12.52 8.67 39.83
N LEU A 862 -12.82 9.91 39.41
CA LEU A 862 -13.76 10.79 40.13
C LEU A 862 -15.20 10.25 40.10
N LYS A 863 -15.68 9.77 38.94
CA LYS A 863 -16.98 9.11 38.75
C LYS A 863 -17.12 7.91 39.70
N ARG A 864 -16.13 7.01 39.73
CA ARG A 864 -16.08 5.83 40.60
C ARG A 864 -16.07 6.19 42.09
N ARG A 865 -15.20 7.12 42.51
CA ARG A 865 -15.14 7.60 43.90
C ARG A 865 -16.44 8.29 44.34
N GLY A 866 -17.04 9.09 43.44
CA GLY A 866 -18.32 9.74 43.64
C GLY A 866 -19.46 8.74 43.79
N PHE A 867 -19.60 7.81 42.84
CA PHE A 867 -20.64 6.79 42.84
C PHE A 867 -20.52 5.86 44.05
N ALA A 868 -19.33 5.39 44.39
CA ALA A 868 -19.10 4.57 45.59
C ALA A 868 -19.43 5.31 46.90
N LYS A 869 -19.20 6.64 46.97
CA LYS A 869 -19.60 7.47 48.12
C LYS A 869 -21.12 7.71 48.13
N TYR A 870 -21.74 7.85 46.97
CA TYR A 870 -23.19 7.97 46.80
C TYR A 870 -23.92 6.68 47.20
N LYS A 871 -23.53 5.50 46.67
CA LYS A 871 -24.09 4.17 47.03
C LYS A 871 -24.05 3.95 48.56
N LYS A 872 -22.92 4.30 49.21
CA LYS A 872 -22.77 4.27 50.69
C LYS A 872 -23.62 5.30 51.45
N MET A 873 -23.92 6.45 50.85
CA MET A 873 -24.80 7.45 51.48
C MET A 873 -26.27 7.09 51.31
N GLN A 874 -26.62 6.49 50.17
CA GLN A 874 -27.96 5.99 49.88
C GLN A 874 -28.29 4.77 50.75
N SER A 875 -27.37 3.80 50.91
CA SER A 875 -27.58 2.66 51.82
C SER A 875 -27.81 3.14 53.25
N LYS A 876 -26.94 4.00 53.79
CA LYS A 876 -27.08 4.59 55.13
C LYS A 876 -28.35 5.42 55.33
N ARG A 877 -28.95 5.95 54.26
CA ARG A 877 -30.26 6.62 54.32
C ARG A 877 -31.40 5.59 54.31
N ALA A 878 -31.34 4.58 53.44
CA ALA A 878 -32.33 3.51 53.37
C ALA A 878 -32.37 2.65 54.64
N GLU A 879 -31.20 2.35 55.24
CA GLU A 879 -31.03 1.71 56.55
C GLU A 879 -31.75 2.52 57.65
N LYS A 880 -31.51 3.84 57.69
CA LYS A 880 -32.19 4.76 58.64
C LYS A 880 -33.68 4.91 58.40
N SER A 881 -34.16 4.65 57.20
CA SER A 881 -35.59 4.71 56.83
C SER A 881 -36.28 3.34 56.90
N GLY A 882 -35.61 2.28 57.37
CA GLY A 882 -36.20 0.94 57.54
C GLY A 882 -36.59 0.23 56.24
N GLY A 883 -36.12 0.73 55.08
CA GLY A 883 -36.53 0.26 53.74
C GLY A 883 -35.41 -0.34 52.90
N ALA A 884 -34.24 -0.61 53.48
CA ALA A 884 -33.14 -1.24 52.77
C ALA A 884 -33.37 -2.77 52.64
N PRO A 885 -33.25 -3.37 51.44
CA PRO A 885 -33.01 -4.81 51.35
C PRO A 885 -31.70 -5.16 52.07
N PRO A 886 -31.54 -6.38 52.63
CA PRO A 886 -30.30 -6.78 53.30
C PRO A 886 -29.13 -6.60 52.32
N PRO A 887 -28.04 -5.91 52.72
CA PRO A 887 -26.94 -5.68 51.80
C PRO A 887 -26.25 -7.01 51.46
N ALA A 888 -25.68 -7.09 50.26
CA ALA A 888 -25.25 -8.36 49.65
C ALA A 888 -24.17 -9.10 50.46
N ASP A 889 -23.48 -8.39 51.35
CA ASP A 889 -22.43 -8.88 52.25
C ASP A 889 -22.94 -9.55 53.54
N VAL A 890 -24.25 -9.49 53.85
CA VAL A 890 -24.83 -10.14 55.06
C VAL A 890 -24.70 -11.66 55.04
N ASN A 891 -24.70 -12.28 53.86
CA ASN A 891 -24.59 -13.72 53.67
C ASN A 891 -23.20 -14.17 53.18
N ASP A 892 -22.21 -13.27 53.12
CA ASP A 892 -20.84 -13.63 52.73
C ASP A 892 -20.12 -14.32 53.90
N SER A 893 -19.30 -15.33 53.60
CA SER A 893 -18.38 -15.88 54.60
C SER A 893 -17.34 -14.82 54.99
N PRO A 894 -16.86 -14.78 56.25
CA PRO A 894 -15.87 -13.79 56.67
C PRO A 894 -14.51 -13.96 55.95
N GLU A 895 -14.25 -15.14 55.38
CA GLU A 895 -13.07 -15.46 54.58
C GLU A 895 -13.21 -14.92 53.14
N ASP A 896 -14.37 -15.11 52.50
CA ASP A 896 -14.60 -14.67 51.11
C ASP A 896 -14.97 -13.18 51.00
N ALA A 897 -15.51 -12.55 52.06
CA ALA A 897 -16.14 -11.23 52.00
C ALA A 897 -15.27 -10.13 51.36
N ALA A 898 -13.96 -10.14 51.60
CA ALA A 898 -13.04 -9.18 51.01
C ALA A 898 -12.80 -9.44 49.50
N PHE A 899 -12.73 -10.71 49.08
CA PHE A 899 -12.64 -11.13 47.68
C PHE A 899 -13.95 -10.82 46.92
N LEU A 900 -15.11 -11.21 47.46
CA LEU A 900 -16.41 -10.97 46.81
C LEU A 900 -16.71 -9.49 46.66
N LYS A 901 -16.36 -8.67 47.66
CA LYS A 901 -16.44 -7.21 47.57
C LYS A 901 -15.54 -6.61 46.48
N ARG A 902 -14.42 -7.26 46.14
CA ARG A 902 -13.52 -6.87 45.05
C ARG A 902 -14.15 -7.27 43.70
N VAL A 903 -14.59 -8.51 43.57
CA VAL A 903 -15.25 -9.04 42.36
C VAL A 903 -16.52 -8.26 42.00
N ARG A 904 -17.38 -7.91 42.97
CA ARG A 904 -18.56 -7.07 42.75
C ARG A 904 -18.20 -5.67 42.23
N GLN A 905 -17.05 -5.11 42.61
CA GLN A 905 -16.56 -3.84 42.07
C GLN A 905 -15.95 -3.98 40.68
N GLU A 906 -15.26 -5.09 40.40
CA GLU A 906 -14.75 -5.40 39.05
C GLU A 906 -15.90 -5.62 38.07
N ALA A 907 -17.00 -6.27 38.49
CA ALA A 907 -18.22 -6.44 37.69
C ALA A 907 -18.97 -5.12 37.36
N GLU A 908 -18.75 -4.05 38.14
CA GLU A 908 -19.28 -2.70 37.87
C GLU A 908 -18.41 -1.89 36.88
N LEU A 909 -17.23 -2.38 36.47
CA LEU A 909 -16.34 -1.69 35.53
C LEU A 909 -16.79 -1.88 34.07
N ASP A 910 -16.38 -0.96 33.20
CA ASP A 910 -16.63 -1.03 31.77
C ASP A 910 -15.64 -2.02 31.08
N VAL A 911 -15.98 -2.50 29.88
CA VAL A 911 -15.12 -3.43 29.11
C VAL A 911 -14.10 -2.64 28.30
N TYR A 912 -12.82 -3.03 28.39
CA TYR A 912 -11.74 -2.40 27.62
C TYR A 912 -11.83 -2.71 26.12
N ASP A 913 -11.84 -1.65 25.29
CA ASP A 913 -11.77 -1.74 23.83
C ASP A 913 -10.57 -0.96 23.28
N VAL A 914 -9.51 -1.72 22.99
CA VAL A 914 -8.23 -1.29 22.39
C VAL A 914 -8.40 -0.53 21.06
N THR A 915 -9.53 -0.68 20.37
CA THR A 915 -9.82 0.02 19.12
C THR A 915 -9.88 1.54 19.33
N ASN A 916 -10.31 2.00 20.51
CA ASN A 916 -10.42 3.43 20.82
C ASN A 916 -9.07 4.10 21.07
N ASP A 917 -8.11 3.34 21.61
CA ASP A 917 -6.76 3.81 21.96
C ASP A 917 -5.88 3.83 20.69
N ILE A 918 -5.95 2.77 19.85
CA ILE A 918 -5.29 2.78 18.54
C ILE A 918 -5.88 3.92 17.66
N ARG A 919 -7.20 4.14 17.68
CA ARG A 919 -7.84 5.28 16.99
C ARG A 919 -7.20 6.60 17.41
N GLU A 920 -6.93 6.79 18.70
CA GLU A 920 -6.32 8.02 19.20
C GLU A 920 -4.94 8.24 18.62
N MET A 921 -4.05 7.26 18.76
CA MET A 921 -2.68 7.32 18.23
C MET A 921 -2.66 7.53 16.70
N VAL A 922 -3.58 6.89 15.95
CA VAL A 922 -3.71 7.09 14.50
C VAL A 922 -4.21 8.49 14.16
N LEU A 923 -5.18 9.03 14.92
CA LEU A 923 -5.66 10.39 14.71
C LEU A 923 -4.57 11.42 15.01
N GLN A 924 -3.79 11.17 16.06
CA GLN A 924 -2.63 11.96 16.47
C GLN A 924 -1.53 11.97 15.39
N PHE A 925 -1.18 10.80 14.84
CA PHE A 925 -0.30 10.67 13.66
C PHE A 925 -0.81 11.49 12.46
N GLY A 926 -2.13 11.54 12.23
CA GLY A 926 -2.69 12.35 11.16
C GLY A 926 -2.47 13.86 11.35
N TYR A 927 -2.51 14.40 12.59
CA TYR A 927 -2.14 15.82 12.81
C TYR A 927 -0.66 16.07 12.48
N LEU A 928 0.23 15.13 12.81
CA LEU A 928 1.64 15.19 12.43
C LEU A 928 1.84 15.13 10.91
N SER A 929 1.19 14.19 10.23
CA SER A 929 1.37 13.96 8.79
C SER A 929 0.71 15.03 7.91
N LEU A 930 -0.45 15.56 8.31
CA LEU A 930 -1.24 16.52 7.53
C LEU A 930 -0.87 17.99 7.82
N PHE A 931 -0.58 18.35 9.08
CA PHE A 931 -0.60 19.76 9.53
C PHE A 931 0.65 20.23 10.30
N SER A 932 1.62 19.36 10.59
CA SER A 932 2.82 19.74 11.37
C SER A 932 3.63 20.90 10.78
N VAL A 933 3.58 21.11 9.46
CA VAL A 933 4.30 22.20 8.79
C VAL A 933 3.82 23.60 9.21
N VAL A 934 2.60 23.71 9.76
CA VAL A 934 2.08 24.93 10.40
C VAL A 934 2.84 25.24 11.70
N TRP A 935 3.12 24.20 12.51
CA TRP A 935 3.73 24.31 13.82
C TRP A 935 4.72 23.15 14.04
N PRO A 936 5.99 23.28 13.63
CA PRO A 936 6.96 22.16 13.65
C PRO A 936 7.22 21.51 15.01
N LEU A 937 6.77 22.13 16.12
CA LEU A 937 6.82 21.57 17.46
C LEU A 937 5.75 20.50 17.74
N THR A 938 4.82 20.21 16.81
CA THR A 938 3.80 19.14 16.95
C THR A 938 4.40 17.80 17.40
N ALA A 939 5.55 17.40 16.87
CA ALA A 939 6.20 16.15 17.26
C ALA A 939 6.77 16.21 18.70
N VAL A 940 7.14 17.39 19.21
CA VAL A 940 7.61 17.57 20.59
C VAL A 940 6.46 17.38 21.58
N SER A 941 5.27 17.93 21.29
CA SER A 941 4.10 17.73 22.15
C SER A 941 3.64 16.28 22.17
N PHE A 942 3.71 15.58 21.03
CA PHE A 942 3.36 14.15 20.96
C PHE A 942 4.40 13.25 21.65
N VAL A 943 5.71 13.52 21.57
CA VAL A 943 6.72 12.77 22.37
C VAL A 943 6.41 12.84 23.87
N ILE A 944 5.97 14.00 24.36
CA ILE A 944 5.56 14.16 25.77
C ILE A 944 4.25 13.42 26.04
N ASN A 945 3.28 13.51 25.13
CA ASN A 945 1.99 12.83 25.26
C ASN A 945 2.17 11.32 25.33
N ASP A 946 2.78 10.70 24.31
CA ASP A 946 2.88 9.25 24.16
C ASP A 946 3.69 8.61 25.29
N TRP A 947 4.64 9.34 25.87
CA TRP A 947 5.36 8.90 27.05
C TRP A 947 4.43 8.77 28.26
N VAL A 948 3.53 9.74 28.48
CA VAL A 948 2.49 9.69 29.52
C VAL A 948 1.44 8.64 29.17
N GLU A 949 0.97 8.62 27.92
CA GLU A 949 -0.11 7.76 27.41
C GLU A 949 0.16 6.28 27.65
N LEU A 950 1.37 5.81 27.30
CA LEU A 950 1.83 4.44 27.55
C LEU A 950 1.68 4.00 29.01
N ARG A 951 1.69 4.94 29.98
CA ARG A 951 1.46 4.66 31.40
C ARG A 951 0.00 4.93 31.81
N ALA A 952 -0.65 5.94 31.22
CA ALA A 952 -2.07 6.23 31.46
C ALA A 952 -2.95 5.03 31.06
N ASP A 953 -2.74 4.46 29.88
CA ASP A 953 -3.48 3.27 29.41
C ASP A 953 -3.21 2.02 30.24
N ALA A 954 -1.96 1.81 30.66
CA ALA A 954 -1.64 0.72 31.57
C ALA A 954 -2.42 0.85 32.90
N ILE A 955 -2.54 2.07 33.43
CA ILE A 955 -3.34 2.35 34.64
C ILE A 955 -4.85 2.20 34.36
N LYS A 956 -5.35 2.68 33.21
CA LYS A 956 -6.75 2.56 32.76
C LYS A 956 -7.18 1.09 32.73
N ILE A 957 -6.40 0.23 32.08
CA ILE A 957 -6.62 -1.23 32.05
C ILE A 957 -6.62 -1.82 33.47
N CYS A 958 -5.66 -1.43 34.32
CA CYS A 958 -5.51 -1.99 35.67
C CYS A 958 -6.60 -1.60 36.68
N VAL A 959 -7.19 -0.41 36.55
CA VAL A 959 -7.97 0.24 37.62
C VAL A 959 -9.38 0.63 37.22
N GLU A 960 -9.64 0.88 35.94
CA GLU A 960 -10.91 1.45 35.46
C GLU A 960 -11.74 0.49 34.62
N MET A 961 -11.08 -0.49 34.00
CA MET A 961 -11.70 -1.46 33.10
C MET A 961 -11.74 -2.86 33.72
N GLN A 962 -12.68 -3.68 33.29
CA GLN A 962 -12.61 -5.13 33.46
C GLN A 962 -11.35 -5.67 32.77
N ARG A 963 -10.78 -6.77 33.29
CA ARG A 963 -9.65 -7.41 32.61
C ARG A 963 -10.09 -7.87 31.21
N PRO A 964 -9.46 -7.39 30.13
CA PRO A 964 -9.84 -7.77 28.79
C PRO A 964 -9.62 -9.26 28.55
N THR A 965 -10.52 -9.88 27.78
CA THR A 965 -10.35 -11.27 27.34
C THR A 965 -9.16 -11.35 26.37
N PRO A 966 -8.21 -12.30 26.55
CA PRO A 966 -7.03 -12.38 25.70
C PRO A 966 -7.35 -12.79 24.25
N TRP A 967 -7.45 -11.80 23.37
CA TRP A 967 -7.63 -11.99 21.94
C TRP A 967 -6.28 -12.01 21.20
N ARG A 968 -6.19 -12.89 20.22
CA ARG A 968 -5.05 -12.97 19.30
C ARG A 968 -5.26 -12.00 18.14
N ALA A 969 -4.16 -11.42 17.66
CA ALA A 969 -4.13 -10.65 16.41
C ALA A 969 -2.80 -10.91 15.68
N ASP A 970 -2.75 -10.61 14.39
CA ASP A 970 -1.54 -10.62 13.55
C ASP A 970 -1.16 -9.22 13.02
N THR A 971 -1.95 -8.19 13.34
CA THR A 971 -1.75 -6.78 12.99
C THR A 971 -2.56 -5.88 13.94
N ILE A 972 -2.32 -4.57 13.91
CA ILE A 972 -3.22 -3.55 14.49
C ILE A 972 -4.56 -3.43 13.72
N GLY A 973 -4.72 -4.15 12.61
CA GLY A 973 -5.98 -4.26 11.86
C GLY A 973 -6.19 -3.08 10.90
N PRO A 974 -7.42 -2.55 10.74
CA PRO A 974 -7.75 -1.54 9.72
C PRO A 974 -6.95 -0.22 9.89
N TRP A 975 -6.41 0.00 11.09
CA TRP A 975 -5.59 1.15 11.44
C TRP A 975 -4.31 1.25 10.61
N LEU A 976 -3.77 0.13 10.12
CA LEU A 976 -2.60 0.11 9.24
C LEU A 976 -2.88 0.73 7.86
N ASP A 977 -4.08 0.48 7.33
CA ASP A 977 -4.56 1.09 6.08
C ASP A 977 -4.85 2.59 6.31
N SER A 978 -5.46 2.95 7.45
CA SER A 978 -5.68 4.34 7.84
C SER A 978 -4.37 5.14 7.96
N LEU A 979 -3.32 4.59 8.57
CA LEU A 979 -1.98 5.20 8.63
C LEU A 979 -1.39 5.37 7.21
N SER A 980 -1.54 4.35 6.36
CA SER A 980 -1.08 4.40 4.96
C SER A 980 -1.80 5.47 4.14
N PHE A 981 -3.10 5.67 4.38
CA PHE A 981 -3.92 6.72 3.78
C PHE A 981 -3.52 8.11 4.28
N LEU A 982 -3.38 8.29 5.60
CA LEU A 982 -2.95 9.56 6.22
C LEU A 982 -1.57 9.99 5.73
N THR A 983 -0.63 9.06 5.58
CA THR A 983 0.71 9.34 5.03
C THR A 983 0.66 9.84 3.58
N TRP A 984 -0.15 9.20 2.72
CA TRP A 984 -0.35 9.66 1.33
C TRP A 984 -1.00 11.05 1.30
N LEU A 985 -2.09 11.24 2.04
CA LEU A 985 -2.78 12.54 2.11
C LEU A 985 -1.89 13.63 2.76
N GLY A 986 -0.96 13.25 3.64
CA GLY A 986 0.07 14.12 4.20
C GLY A 986 0.99 14.70 3.15
N SER A 987 1.39 13.91 2.14
CA SER A 987 2.22 14.40 1.02
C SER A 987 1.50 15.47 0.18
N LEU A 988 0.18 15.33 0.00
CA LEU A 988 -0.67 16.29 -0.70
C LEU A 988 -0.90 17.55 0.15
N THR A 989 -1.30 17.37 1.41
CA THR A 989 -1.70 18.46 2.32
C THR A 989 -0.49 19.30 2.71
N THR A 990 0.63 18.69 3.08
CA THR A 990 1.86 19.40 3.44
C THR A 990 2.41 20.22 2.28
N SER A 991 2.45 19.68 1.06
CA SER A 991 2.94 20.43 -0.11
C SER A 991 2.02 21.60 -0.50
N ALA A 992 0.70 21.42 -0.40
CA ALA A 992 -0.27 22.48 -0.60
C ALA A 992 -0.16 23.59 0.46
N LEU A 993 -0.01 23.23 1.75
CA LEU A 993 0.21 24.18 2.85
C LEU A 993 1.52 24.96 2.68
N VAL A 994 2.63 24.28 2.35
CA VAL A 994 3.90 24.93 2.07
C VAL A 994 3.74 25.92 0.92
N TYR A 995 3.16 25.52 -0.22
CA TYR A 995 2.95 26.43 -1.35
C TYR A 995 2.08 27.65 -0.99
N LEU A 996 0.97 27.45 -0.26
CA LEU A 996 0.05 28.54 0.08
C LEU A 996 0.63 29.54 1.09
N PHE A 997 1.56 29.12 1.96
CA PHE A 997 2.04 29.94 3.09
C PHE A 997 3.54 30.30 3.06
N SER A 998 4.33 29.80 2.08
CA SER A 998 5.81 29.95 2.04
C SER A 998 6.36 31.36 1.81
N ASN A 999 5.56 32.37 1.45
CA ASN A 999 6.08 33.73 1.23
C ASN A 999 6.34 34.44 2.58
N ASP A 1000 5.28 34.95 3.20
CA ASP A 1000 5.38 35.81 4.39
C ASP A 1000 4.95 35.09 5.68
N GLY A 1001 4.60 33.80 5.61
CA GLY A 1001 3.98 33.03 6.70
C GLY A 1001 2.53 33.42 7.03
N LEU A 1002 2.04 34.53 6.46
CA LEU A 1002 0.68 35.05 6.61
C LEU A 1002 -0.34 34.39 5.65
N GLY A 1003 0.12 33.64 4.66
CA GLY A 1003 -0.74 33.03 3.63
C GLY A 1003 -1.18 34.02 2.54
N PRO A 1004 -2.09 33.59 1.64
CA PRO A 1004 -2.70 34.46 0.62
C PRO A 1004 -3.53 35.60 1.21
N ASP A 1005 -3.68 36.68 0.44
CA ASP A 1005 -4.43 37.91 0.76
C ASP A 1005 -5.97 37.75 0.79
N GLY A 1006 -6.48 36.51 0.83
CA GLY A 1006 -7.91 36.20 0.74
C GLY A 1006 -8.56 36.40 -0.63
N HIS A 1007 -7.80 36.80 -1.66
CA HIS A 1007 -8.29 36.92 -3.04
C HIS A 1007 -7.73 35.79 -3.92
N PRO A 1008 -8.55 35.13 -4.76
CA PRO A 1008 -8.11 34.07 -5.66
C PRO A 1008 -6.96 34.45 -6.62
N SER A 1009 -6.78 35.76 -6.88
CA SER A 1009 -5.71 36.29 -7.72
C SER A 1009 -4.30 36.15 -7.14
N SER A 1010 -4.13 36.03 -5.82
CA SER A 1010 -2.82 35.77 -5.22
C SER A 1010 -2.37 34.32 -5.39
N ILE A 1011 -3.30 33.40 -5.63
CA ILE A 1011 -3.05 31.95 -5.74
C ILE A 1011 -2.91 31.56 -7.22
N LYS A 1012 -1.68 31.25 -7.66
CA LYS A 1012 -1.45 30.69 -9.01
C LYS A 1012 -1.87 29.22 -9.00
N GLY A 1013 -3.14 28.94 -9.31
CA GLY A 1013 -3.72 27.59 -9.25
C GLY A 1013 -2.91 26.50 -9.98
N TRP A 1014 -2.27 26.83 -11.12
CA TRP A 1014 -1.38 25.90 -11.82
C TRP A 1014 -0.15 25.51 -11.00
N ALA A 1015 0.40 26.43 -10.20
CA ALA A 1015 1.60 26.19 -9.38
C ALA A 1015 1.25 25.40 -8.11
N LEU A 1016 0.07 25.64 -7.52
CA LEU A 1016 -0.48 24.78 -6.46
C LEU A 1016 -0.63 23.33 -6.95
N LEU A 1017 -1.29 23.12 -8.09
CA LEU A 1017 -1.48 21.79 -8.66
C LEU A 1017 -0.15 21.13 -9.04
N LEU A 1018 0.82 21.90 -9.54
CA LEU A 1018 2.15 21.40 -9.89
C LEU A 1018 2.95 20.99 -8.63
N ALA A 1019 2.87 21.75 -7.54
CA ALA A 1019 3.50 21.42 -6.26
C ALA A 1019 2.93 20.12 -5.67
N VAL A 1020 1.59 19.98 -5.68
CA VAL A 1020 0.90 18.76 -5.22
C VAL A 1020 1.26 17.57 -6.11
N PHE A 1021 1.22 17.73 -7.44
CA PHE A 1021 1.57 16.69 -8.40
C PHE A 1021 3.00 16.16 -8.19
N PHE A 1022 3.99 17.05 -8.08
CA PHE A 1022 5.37 16.62 -7.84
C PHE A 1022 5.55 15.98 -6.46
N SER A 1023 4.93 16.53 -5.41
CA SER A 1023 4.98 15.93 -4.07
C SER A 1023 4.43 14.50 -4.05
N GLU A 1024 3.28 14.27 -4.69
CA GLU A 1024 2.65 12.96 -4.77
C GLU A 1024 3.51 11.94 -5.55
N HIS A 1025 4.04 12.33 -6.70
CA HIS A 1025 4.88 11.44 -7.52
C HIS A 1025 6.21 11.12 -6.82
N LEU A 1026 6.81 12.10 -6.13
CA LEU A 1026 7.99 11.88 -5.30
C LEU A 1026 7.66 10.98 -4.09
N PHE A 1027 6.50 11.13 -3.47
CA PHE A 1027 6.04 10.24 -2.40
C PHE A 1027 5.93 8.79 -2.88
N PHE A 1028 5.28 8.53 -4.03
CA PHE A 1028 5.18 7.17 -4.56
C PHE A 1028 6.54 6.57 -4.92
N LEU A 1029 7.42 7.33 -5.57
CA LEU A 1029 8.79 6.90 -5.89
C LEU A 1029 9.61 6.60 -4.62
N PHE A 1030 9.53 7.49 -3.62
CA PHE A 1030 10.26 7.33 -2.36
C PHE A 1030 9.74 6.13 -1.56
N ARG A 1031 8.40 5.99 -1.43
CA ARG A 1031 7.76 4.84 -0.75
C ARG A 1031 8.15 3.52 -1.40
N TRP A 1032 8.15 3.44 -2.73
CA TRP A 1032 8.61 2.27 -3.46
C TRP A 1032 10.09 1.95 -3.18
N GLY A 1033 10.95 2.97 -3.16
CA GLY A 1033 12.36 2.82 -2.76
C GLY A 1033 12.54 2.32 -1.32
N VAL A 1034 11.76 2.84 -0.37
CA VAL A 1034 11.75 2.39 1.05
C VAL A 1034 11.27 0.94 1.15
N GLN A 1035 10.21 0.56 0.43
CA GLN A 1035 9.72 -0.82 0.39
C GLN A 1035 10.77 -1.79 -0.17
N ILE A 1036 11.48 -1.41 -1.23
CA ILE A 1036 12.62 -2.19 -1.75
C ILE A 1036 13.71 -2.31 -0.69
N ALA A 1037 14.12 -1.22 -0.05
CA ALA A 1037 15.17 -1.24 0.97
C ALA A 1037 14.80 -2.16 2.16
N ILE A 1038 13.58 -2.03 2.69
CA ILE A 1038 13.06 -2.86 3.79
C ILE A 1038 12.94 -4.33 3.35
N SER A 1039 12.53 -4.62 2.11
CA SER A 1039 12.47 -6.01 1.60
C SER A 1039 13.83 -6.72 1.49
N LYS A 1040 14.94 -5.97 1.59
CA LYS A 1040 16.31 -6.49 1.65
C LYS A 1040 16.86 -6.64 3.06
N LEU A 1041 16.14 -6.14 4.08
CA LEU A 1041 16.51 -6.37 5.48
C LEU A 1041 16.09 -7.79 5.88
N ASP A 1042 16.99 -8.47 6.59
CA ASP A 1042 16.72 -9.81 7.10
C ASP A 1042 15.86 -9.75 8.36
N SER A 1043 14.63 -10.25 8.27
CA SER A 1043 13.74 -10.51 9.41
C SER A 1043 14.16 -11.80 10.12
N PRO A 1044 14.58 -11.76 11.41
CA PRO A 1044 14.87 -12.96 12.19
C PRO A 1044 13.65 -13.85 12.37
N GLY A 1045 12.45 -13.25 12.45
CA GLY A 1045 11.17 -13.95 12.51
C GLY A 1045 10.94 -14.79 11.26
N LEU A 1046 10.93 -14.18 10.07
CA LEU A 1046 10.71 -14.87 8.80
C LEU A 1046 11.84 -15.86 8.47
N GLN A 1047 13.08 -15.65 8.96
CA GLN A 1047 14.13 -16.67 8.89
C GLN A 1047 13.80 -17.88 9.77
N LYS A 1048 13.39 -17.68 11.04
CA LYS A 1048 12.94 -18.76 11.93
C LYS A 1048 11.76 -19.53 11.33
N GLU A 1049 10.74 -18.82 10.83
CA GLU A 1049 9.54 -19.43 10.23
C GLU A 1049 9.89 -20.32 9.02
N ARG A 1050 10.76 -19.83 8.12
CA ARG A 1050 11.23 -20.59 6.95
C ARG A 1050 12.08 -21.80 7.36
N ARG A 1051 12.97 -21.64 8.35
CA ARG A 1051 13.81 -22.71 8.89
C ARG A 1051 12.95 -23.80 9.52
N ASP A 1052 12.02 -23.46 10.40
CA ASP A 1052 11.20 -24.42 11.12
C ASP A 1052 10.29 -25.20 10.15
N ARG A 1053 9.72 -24.50 9.15
CA ARG A 1053 8.96 -25.13 8.04
C ARG A 1053 9.84 -26.06 7.17
N PHE A 1054 11.11 -25.71 6.95
CA PHE A 1054 12.07 -26.58 6.27
C PHE A 1054 12.41 -27.82 7.10
N LEU A 1055 12.63 -27.67 8.41
CA LEU A 1055 12.93 -28.79 9.32
C LEU A 1055 11.79 -29.80 9.39
N VAL A 1056 10.52 -29.36 9.46
CA VAL A 1056 9.35 -30.25 9.40
C VAL A 1056 9.32 -31.06 8.11
N ARG A 1057 9.58 -30.41 6.95
CA ARG A 1057 9.65 -31.10 5.65
C ARG A 1057 10.83 -32.07 5.58
N LYS A 1058 11.98 -31.68 6.13
CA LYS A 1058 13.17 -32.51 6.19
C LYS A 1058 12.92 -33.77 7.04
N GLN A 1059 12.34 -33.63 8.23
CA GLN A 1059 12.00 -34.77 9.08
C GLN A 1059 11.05 -35.73 8.37
N TYR A 1060 9.96 -35.21 7.76
CA TYR A 1060 9.04 -36.05 7.00
C TYR A 1060 9.72 -36.76 5.81
N TYR A 1061 10.66 -36.09 5.13
CA TYR A 1061 11.46 -36.69 4.07
C TYR A 1061 12.38 -37.81 4.59
N GLU A 1062 13.09 -37.59 5.70
CA GLU A 1062 13.96 -38.60 6.34
C GLU A 1062 13.16 -39.80 6.88
N GLU A 1063 11.98 -39.57 7.48
CA GLU A 1063 11.06 -40.64 7.91
C GLU A 1063 10.60 -41.51 6.72
N ASN A 1064 10.28 -40.91 5.57
CA ASN A 1064 9.94 -41.65 4.36
C ASN A 1064 11.16 -42.35 3.72
N LEU A 1065 12.34 -41.73 3.71
CA LEU A 1065 13.56 -42.34 3.22
C LEU A 1065 13.91 -43.61 4.01
N ASN A 1066 13.81 -43.54 5.34
CA ASN A 1066 14.00 -44.68 6.25
C ASN A 1066 12.96 -45.80 6.06
N LEU A 1067 11.78 -45.51 5.50
CA LEU A 1067 10.80 -46.52 5.09
C LEU A 1067 11.17 -47.15 3.74
N LEU A 1068 11.74 -46.38 2.81
CA LEU A 1068 12.24 -46.88 1.52
C LEU A 1068 13.51 -47.74 1.68
N GLU A 1069 14.42 -47.40 2.60
CA GLU A 1069 15.61 -48.23 2.89
C GLU A 1069 15.27 -49.59 3.50
N LYS A 1070 14.09 -49.73 4.13
CA LYS A 1070 13.58 -51.02 4.63
C LYS A 1070 13.00 -51.92 3.52
N LEU A 1071 12.84 -51.41 2.29
CA LEU A 1071 12.45 -52.23 1.16
C LEU A 1071 13.67 -53.02 0.66
N PRO A 1072 13.64 -54.36 0.66
CA PRO A 1072 14.80 -55.17 0.31
C PRO A 1072 15.20 -54.92 -1.15
N ARG A 1073 16.47 -54.56 -1.37
CA ARG A 1073 17.01 -54.43 -2.73
C ARG A 1073 17.16 -55.83 -3.33
N MET A 1074 16.87 -55.99 -4.62
CA MET A 1074 17.04 -57.28 -5.33
C MET A 1074 18.48 -57.83 -5.25
N ALA A 1075 19.47 -56.98 -4.99
CA ALA A 1075 20.86 -57.38 -4.74
C ALA A 1075 21.07 -58.08 -3.37
N GLU A 1076 20.30 -57.69 -2.36
CA GLU A 1076 20.36 -58.11 -0.95
C GLU A 1076 19.37 -59.24 -0.64
N ALA A 1077 18.29 -59.39 -1.42
CA ALA A 1077 17.30 -60.48 -1.34
C ALA A 1077 17.85 -61.88 -1.72
N GLY A 1078 19.15 -62.11 -1.60
CA GLY A 1078 19.86 -63.31 -2.04
C GLY A 1078 20.42 -64.17 -0.92
N ASP A 1079 19.81 -64.13 0.27
CA ASP A 1079 20.19 -64.95 1.43
C ASP A 1079 19.29 -66.19 1.61
N GLN A 1080 19.98 -67.33 1.67
CA GLN A 1080 19.57 -68.69 2.03
C GLN A 1080 18.11 -69.09 1.77
N ILE A 1081 17.93 -69.90 0.72
CA ILE A 1081 16.73 -70.71 0.47
C ILE A 1081 16.49 -71.64 1.67
N THR A 1082 15.58 -71.28 2.56
CA THR A 1082 15.15 -72.18 3.65
C THR A 1082 14.15 -73.20 3.13
N ARG A 1083 14.04 -74.34 3.82
CA ARG A 1083 13.03 -75.36 3.50
C ARG A 1083 11.61 -74.79 3.51
N GLU A 1084 11.29 -73.93 4.47
CA GLU A 1084 10.00 -73.23 4.57
C GLU A 1084 9.72 -72.38 3.32
N SER A 1085 10.72 -71.67 2.81
CA SER A 1085 10.57 -70.82 1.62
C SER A 1085 10.19 -71.60 0.35
N LEU A 1086 10.66 -72.86 0.25
CA LEU A 1086 10.33 -73.80 -0.83
C LEU A 1086 8.96 -74.48 -0.60
N GLU A 1087 8.62 -74.83 0.64
CA GLU A 1087 7.30 -75.36 0.98
C GLU A 1087 6.19 -74.32 0.76
N GLU A 1088 6.49 -73.02 0.94
CA GLU A 1088 5.57 -71.92 0.65
C GLU A 1088 5.45 -71.61 -0.86
N ASP A 1089 6.50 -71.81 -1.66
CA ASP A 1089 6.40 -71.81 -3.13
C ASP A 1089 5.58 -73.00 -3.65
N ALA A 1090 5.81 -74.20 -3.10
CA ALA A 1090 5.01 -75.37 -3.43
C ALA A 1090 3.53 -75.17 -3.06
N ARG A 1091 3.24 -74.53 -1.92
CA ARG A 1091 1.88 -74.20 -1.48
C ARG A 1091 1.24 -73.09 -2.35
N SER A 1092 1.98 -72.05 -2.71
CA SER A 1092 1.43 -70.92 -3.49
C SER A 1092 1.27 -71.22 -4.98
N SER A 1093 2.14 -72.04 -5.57
CA SER A 1093 2.05 -72.48 -6.97
C SER A 1093 0.91 -73.49 -7.24
N THR A 1094 0.44 -74.18 -6.21
CA THR A 1094 -0.65 -75.16 -6.26
C THR A 1094 -2.05 -74.57 -6.00
N LEU A 1095 -2.16 -73.31 -5.58
CA LEU A 1095 -3.45 -72.63 -5.46
C LEU A 1095 -4.12 -72.44 -6.84
N GLN A 1096 -5.44 -72.69 -6.91
CA GLN A 1096 -6.23 -72.48 -8.14
C GLN A 1096 -6.26 -71.01 -8.63
N THR A 1097 -5.89 -70.06 -7.77
CA THR A 1097 -5.81 -68.62 -8.08
C THR A 1097 -4.44 -68.17 -8.61
N ALA A 1098 -3.46 -69.07 -8.75
CA ALA A 1098 -2.11 -68.72 -9.18
C ALA A 1098 -2.02 -68.51 -10.71
N THR A 1099 -1.95 -67.25 -11.13
CA THR A 1099 -1.92 -66.83 -12.54
C THR A 1099 -0.60 -67.19 -13.26
N PRO A 1100 -0.58 -67.25 -14.61
CA PRO A 1100 0.63 -67.56 -15.39
C PRO A 1100 1.79 -66.60 -15.12
N GLU A 1101 1.50 -65.32 -14.92
CA GLU A 1101 2.50 -64.27 -14.66
C GLU A 1101 3.17 -64.52 -13.30
N ARG A 1102 2.38 -64.82 -12.27
CA ARG A 1102 2.90 -65.13 -10.93
C ARG A 1102 3.76 -66.40 -10.92
N LYS A 1103 3.36 -67.42 -11.70
CA LYS A 1103 4.13 -68.67 -11.92
C LYS A 1103 5.35 -68.52 -12.83
N PHE A 1104 5.47 -67.41 -13.56
CA PHE A 1104 6.66 -67.07 -14.32
C PHE A 1104 7.70 -66.42 -13.40
N TRP A 1105 7.29 -65.36 -12.67
CA TRP A 1105 8.18 -64.63 -11.75
C TRP A 1105 8.61 -65.44 -10.52
N SER A 1106 7.86 -66.44 -10.09
CA SER A 1106 8.24 -67.31 -8.96
C SER A 1106 9.33 -68.35 -9.30
N ARG A 1107 9.81 -68.45 -10.55
CA ARG A 1107 10.82 -69.45 -10.96
C ARG A 1107 12.25 -69.07 -10.60
N GLN A 1108 12.51 -67.78 -10.43
CA GLN A 1108 13.83 -67.20 -10.15
C GLN A 1108 13.60 -66.00 -9.23
N ARG A 1109 13.79 -66.21 -7.92
CA ARG A 1109 13.53 -65.21 -6.87
C ARG A 1109 14.60 -64.12 -6.80
N GLY A 1110 15.84 -64.44 -7.21
CA GLY A 1110 16.97 -63.52 -7.09
C GLY A 1110 17.95 -63.59 -8.26
N TRP A 1111 18.77 -62.54 -8.41
CA TRP A 1111 19.72 -62.40 -9.51
C TRP A 1111 20.73 -63.57 -9.59
N LYS A 1112 21.10 -64.17 -8.45
CA LYS A 1112 22.01 -65.33 -8.40
C LYS A 1112 21.42 -66.56 -9.11
N GLU A 1113 20.12 -66.82 -8.94
CA GLU A 1113 19.41 -67.92 -9.61
C GLU A 1113 19.27 -67.65 -11.11
N THR A 1114 18.89 -66.43 -11.48
CA THR A 1114 18.85 -65.98 -12.88
C THR A 1114 20.20 -66.15 -13.57
N VAL A 1115 21.30 -65.79 -12.90
CA VAL A 1115 22.68 -65.99 -13.40
C VAL A 1115 23.04 -67.48 -13.47
N ALA A 1116 22.63 -68.31 -12.51
CA ALA A 1116 22.92 -69.74 -12.53
C ALA A 1116 22.20 -70.46 -13.69
N VAL A 1117 20.91 -70.19 -13.88
CA VAL A 1117 20.11 -70.73 -14.98
C VAL A 1117 20.58 -70.17 -16.33
N GLY A 1118 20.86 -68.87 -16.41
CA GLY A 1118 21.41 -68.23 -17.61
C GLY A 1118 22.77 -68.79 -18.01
N ARG A 1119 23.68 -69.02 -17.05
CA ARG A 1119 24.95 -69.71 -17.28
C ARG A 1119 24.73 -71.13 -17.79
N GLY A 1120 23.74 -71.85 -17.25
CA GLY A 1120 23.32 -73.15 -17.75
C GLY A 1120 22.95 -73.10 -19.23
N TYR A 1121 22.07 -72.19 -19.63
CA TYR A 1121 21.70 -72.03 -21.04
C TYR A 1121 22.88 -71.64 -21.93
N ILE A 1122 23.76 -70.74 -21.49
CA ILE A 1122 24.96 -70.35 -22.24
C ILE A 1122 25.92 -71.53 -22.45
N GLN A 1123 26.07 -72.41 -21.46
CA GLN A 1123 26.91 -73.62 -21.57
C GLN A 1123 26.33 -74.70 -22.49
N HIS A 1124 25.01 -74.70 -22.70
CA HIS A 1124 24.32 -75.66 -23.58
C HIS A 1124 24.03 -75.10 -24.98
N ALA A 1125 24.30 -73.81 -25.23
CA ALA A 1125 24.14 -73.20 -26.53
C ALA A 1125 25.32 -73.57 -27.44
N GLU A 1126 25.03 -74.12 -28.62
CA GLU A 1126 26.05 -74.30 -29.65
C GLU A 1126 26.48 -72.92 -30.19
N VAL A 1127 27.78 -72.65 -30.16
CA VAL A 1127 28.35 -71.42 -30.74
C VAL A 1127 28.38 -71.59 -32.26
N GLU A 1128 27.69 -70.70 -32.98
CA GLU A 1128 27.79 -70.63 -34.44
C GLU A 1128 29.25 -70.44 -34.85
N ARG A 1129 29.82 -71.43 -35.53
CA ARG A 1129 31.16 -71.33 -36.12
C ARG A 1129 31.04 -70.59 -37.45
N GLU A 1130 31.87 -69.57 -37.65
CA GLU A 1130 31.95 -68.86 -38.92
C GLU A 1130 32.18 -69.85 -40.09
N PRO A 1131 31.46 -69.68 -41.23
CA PRO A 1131 31.65 -70.53 -42.38
C PRO A 1131 33.05 -70.30 -42.97
N GLN A 1132 33.84 -71.37 -43.07
CA GLN A 1132 35.20 -71.31 -43.62
C GLN A 1132 35.21 -70.72 -45.04
N GLU A 1133 36.03 -69.68 -45.26
CA GLU A 1133 36.27 -69.12 -46.59
C GLU A 1133 36.76 -70.20 -47.56
N LYS A 1134 36.07 -70.31 -48.70
CA LYS A 1134 36.58 -71.07 -49.84
C LYS A 1134 37.78 -70.33 -50.43
N LYS A 1135 38.95 -70.95 -50.41
CA LYS A 1135 40.07 -70.58 -51.28
C LYS A 1135 39.75 -71.00 -52.71
N GLU A 1136 39.78 -70.06 -53.65
CA GLU A 1136 40.10 -70.32 -55.05
C GLU A 1136 41.37 -69.53 -55.44
N LEU A 1137 41.98 -69.96 -56.55
CA LEU A 1137 43.34 -69.63 -57.02
C LEU A 1137 43.45 -68.27 -57.71
#